data_AF-A0A285IPZ2-F1
#
_entry.id   AF-A0A285IPZ2-F1
#
_cell.length_a   1.000
_cell.length_b   1.000
_cell.length_c   1.000
_cell.angle_alpha   90.00
_cell.angle_beta   90.00
_cell.angle_gamma   90.00
#
_symmetry.space_group_name_H-M   'P 1'
#
loop_
_entity.id
_entity.type
_entity.pdbx_description
1 polymer ?
#
loop_
_entity_poly.entity_id
_entity_poly.type
_entity_poly.pdbx_seq_one_letter_code
_entity_poly.pdbx_strand_id
1 'polypeptide(L)'
;MNMVPKTSAQPLHVVNLKDALESGLTFGQLLPKGVDVGILIDRETRIDLLEAALAKSREWGDLRWSLCISRRLSHLSDNGRHWLDFTRFLLAAQDHAAAARALAEVRREDVKAEGWTDVAFRVAIGLRDEARAREIIAELPEDSPLTAPLRLELVKGLFVWGSYAEARRELDAIIAEHGATPASAMADARLVMAEEGPLAALKRLDEHSDVLPPASEAYRGLKLEFMIHRGRYNEALDLALAWLEDAPLSEALYGPAAWAAREADRAVEFGAVLSELNRKYPSRLSLAEALCNHAIEIGDQAAYARTLRQIRERGTWTWMLLQFSAACHSPLETNVASFFRMLRSDGIRYPGVSVLYAVFLYYYQHETSWLEQAHELVEELRGSAMNDPSVLALHLRLLIALNRDEEAEAAYDALPRGMTRVAELAPFRMYFQARAGQDEEARKGWVRHLGETAHIALNARSSYPEEVQIRFDGTPGQVLSFTTVFNGIEYVEWFLGYYRDLGVDHFFFVDNGSTDGTVEFLRDQPDVSLLSNPGSFAASACGVFWLNHVMRRYGVGHWCLHLDIDEALVFPGMDSGRSLAQMLAYFDANGFELAGGMMIDIYPDALQSGEESNPFEASCYIDRDYVSMRNELPPYAFVKGGIRAKRTGRSLMMTKAPLVKMRPDTAYFANNHNCGHQKMADISVALLHYKFIGAFTARVKEAVDRREHFQGAHFYKLLQRDFSEKAGGEQLVSGSSVRYRGAAHLVDLGLLRTSSAWEGHEWRAGVDDE
;
A
#
# COMPACT_ATOMS: atom_id res chain seq x y z
N MET A 1 -12.54 -18.47 33.10
CA MET A 1 -11.87 -18.61 34.40
C MET A 1 -10.80 -19.70 34.25
N ASN A 2 -9.59 -19.35 33.85
CA ASN A 2 -8.47 -20.31 33.74
C ASN A 2 -7.25 -19.70 34.42
N MET A 3 -6.69 -20.46 35.36
CA MET A 3 -5.69 -20.03 36.32
C MET A 3 -4.34 -19.81 35.66
N VAL A 4 -3.86 -18.57 35.72
CA VAL A 4 -2.46 -18.20 35.47
C VAL A 4 -1.61 -18.73 36.62
N PRO A 5 -0.42 -19.31 36.38
CA PRO A 5 0.49 -19.66 37.46
C PRO A 5 0.94 -18.36 38.15
N LYS A 6 0.60 -18.19 39.43
CA LYS A 6 1.17 -17.13 40.27
C LYS A 6 2.66 -17.44 40.47
N THR A 7 3.52 -16.86 39.64
CA THR A 7 4.92 -16.67 40.02
C THR A 7 4.95 -15.62 41.14
N SER A 8 5.49 -16.00 42.29
CA SER A 8 5.71 -15.13 43.44
C SER A 8 6.84 -14.14 43.13
N ALA A 9 6.55 -13.10 42.34
CA ALA A 9 7.42 -11.94 42.26
C ALA A 9 7.16 -11.06 43.49
N GLN A 10 8.21 -10.66 44.22
CA GLN A 10 8.09 -9.62 45.25
C GLN A 10 7.38 -8.39 44.65
N PRO A 11 6.47 -7.73 45.39
CA PRO A 11 5.81 -6.53 44.90
C PRO A 11 6.87 -5.47 44.61
N LEU A 12 6.90 -4.98 43.36
CA LEU A 12 7.84 -3.98 42.91
C LEU A 12 7.52 -2.66 43.63
N HIS A 13 8.28 -2.33 44.69
CA HIS A 13 8.04 -1.12 45.48
C HIS A 13 8.75 0.08 44.85
N VAL A 14 8.12 0.67 43.82
CA VAL A 14 8.60 1.89 43.15
C VAL A 14 7.61 3.02 43.41
N VAL A 15 7.95 3.97 44.27
CA VAL A 15 7.06 5.09 44.66
C VAL A 15 7.59 6.47 44.25
N ASN A 16 8.86 6.56 43.85
CA ASN A 16 9.51 7.79 43.38
C ASN A 16 10.50 7.49 42.22
N LEU A 17 11.05 8.54 41.59
CA LEU A 17 11.97 8.39 40.46
C LEU A 17 13.28 7.69 40.84
N LYS A 18 13.79 7.90 42.06
CA LYS A 18 14.99 7.22 42.56
C LYS A 18 14.77 5.70 42.62
N ASP A 19 13.66 5.25 43.19
CA ASP A 19 13.31 3.82 43.25
C ASP A 19 13.22 3.23 41.84
N ALA A 20 12.67 3.99 40.88
CA ALA A 20 12.57 3.57 39.50
C ALA A 20 13.95 3.35 38.86
N LEU A 21 14.90 4.27 39.10
CA LEU A 21 16.29 4.14 38.60
C LEU A 21 17.05 3.00 39.29
N GLU A 22 16.84 2.80 40.59
CA GLU A 22 17.49 1.74 41.37
C GLU A 22 16.91 0.34 41.11
N SER A 23 15.71 0.26 40.52
CA SER A 23 15.04 -1.02 40.19
C SER A 23 15.80 -1.88 39.17
N GLY A 24 16.71 -1.28 38.39
CA GLY A 24 17.40 -1.92 37.27
C GLY A 24 16.52 -2.19 36.05
N LEU A 25 15.25 -1.78 36.07
CA LEU A 25 14.30 -1.92 34.97
C LEU A 25 14.26 -0.64 34.13
N THR A 26 14.01 -0.78 32.83
CA THR A 26 13.70 0.38 31.97
C THR A 26 12.33 0.95 32.34
N PHE A 27 12.10 2.24 32.02
CA PHE A 27 10.77 2.83 32.21
C PHE A 27 9.66 2.09 31.44
N GLY A 28 9.97 1.53 30.26
CA GLY A 28 9.06 0.68 29.50
C GLY A 28 8.67 -0.62 30.23
N GLN A 29 9.59 -1.20 31.01
CA GLN A 29 9.36 -2.40 31.83
C GLN A 29 8.60 -2.12 33.14
N LEU A 30 8.65 -0.88 33.63
CA LEU A 30 7.94 -0.45 34.84
C LEU A 30 6.44 -0.23 34.60
N LEU A 31 6.06 0.34 33.45
CA LEU A 31 4.66 0.59 33.09
C LEU A 31 3.73 -0.62 33.21
N PRO A 32 4.01 -1.80 32.60
CA PRO A 32 3.13 -2.97 32.73
C PRO A 32 3.09 -3.55 34.16
N LYS A 33 3.96 -3.07 35.06
CA LYS A 33 3.96 -3.43 36.49
C LYS A 33 3.15 -2.43 37.34
N GLY A 34 2.42 -1.50 36.71
CA GLY A 34 1.55 -0.53 37.37
C GLY A 34 2.25 0.73 37.86
N VAL A 35 3.49 0.99 37.41
CA VAL A 35 4.26 2.19 37.78
C VAL A 35 4.01 3.29 36.75
N ASP A 36 3.41 4.40 37.18
CA ASP A 36 3.23 5.59 36.33
C ASP A 36 4.49 6.46 36.34
N VAL A 37 5.42 6.14 35.44
CA VAL A 37 6.69 6.86 35.30
C VAL A 37 6.49 8.35 34.98
N GLY A 38 5.41 8.71 34.27
CA GLY A 38 5.09 10.11 33.98
C GLY A 38 4.86 10.91 35.25
N ILE A 39 4.02 10.39 36.15
CA ILE A 39 3.78 11.00 37.47
C ILE A 39 5.07 11.08 38.30
N LEU A 40 5.95 10.07 38.25
CA LEU A 40 7.22 10.09 38.97
C LEU A 40 8.13 11.24 38.48
N ILE A 41 8.20 11.44 37.16
CA ILE A 41 8.97 12.53 36.54
C ILE A 41 8.35 13.89 36.91
N ASP A 42 7.03 14.04 36.75
CA ASP A 42 6.33 15.30 36.99
C ASP A 42 6.42 15.77 38.45
N ARG A 43 6.46 14.84 39.40
CA ARG A 43 6.61 15.14 40.83
C ARG A 43 8.05 15.37 41.26
N GLU A 44 9.03 14.91 40.49
CA GLU A 44 10.43 15.07 40.86
C GLU A 44 10.86 16.54 40.74
N THR A 45 11.62 17.00 41.73
CA THR A 45 12.16 18.35 41.81
C THR A 45 13.69 18.37 41.90
N ARG A 46 14.30 17.22 42.19
CA ARG A 46 15.75 17.08 42.30
C ARG A 46 16.40 16.99 40.92
N ILE A 47 17.19 18.01 40.60
CA ILE A 47 17.91 18.13 39.33
C ILE A 47 18.84 16.92 39.08
N ASP A 48 19.58 16.46 40.10
CA ASP A 48 20.50 15.33 40.00
C ASP A 48 19.81 14.03 39.57
N LEU A 49 18.60 13.78 40.08
CA LEU A 49 17.83 12.58 39.69
C LEU A 49 17.27 12.68 38.28
N LEU A 50 16.79 13.86 37.89
CA LEU A 50 16.28 14.09 36.53
C LEU A 50 17.42 13.98 35.50
N GLU A 51 18.61 14.47 35.82
CA GLU A 51 19.80 14.29 34.98
C GLU A 51 20.20 12.81 34.86
N ALA A 52 20.21 12.08 35.98
CA ALA A 52 20.48 10.64 35.98
C ALA A 52 19.42 9.87 35.17
N ALA A 53 18.14 10.23 35.30
CA ALA A 53 17.05 9.65 34.54
C ALA A 53 17.16 9.96 33.05
N LEU A 54 17.55 11.18 32.68
CA LEU A 54 17.75 11.57 31.28
C LEU A 54 18.93 10.82 30.65
N ALA A 55 20.02 10.62 31.40
CA ALA A 55 21.15 9.82 30.94
C ALA A 55 20.72 8.36 30.69
N LYS A 56 19.91 7.79 31.58
CA LYS A 56 19.37 6.43 31.41
C LYS A 56 18.39 6.33 30.24
N SER A 57 17.48 7.28 30.08
CA SER A 57 16.54 7.27 28.94
C SER A 57 17.27 7.37 27.59
N ARG A 58 18.38 8.13 27.53
CA ARG A 58 19.27 8.18 26.36
C ARG A 58 19.96 6.85 26.10
N GLU A 59 20.49 6.21 27.14
CA GLU A 59 21.12 4.88 27.04
C GLU A 59 20.15 3.84 26.47
N TRP A 60 18.87 3.91 26.88
CA TRP A 60 17.81 3.04 26.39
C TRP A 60 17.26 3.43 25.01
N GLY A 61 17.56 4.65 24.52
CA GLY A 61 16.99 5.18 23.28
C GLY A 61 15.50 5.50 23.37
N ASP A 62 14.97 5.77 24.58
CA ASP A 62 13.54 6.08 24.74
C ASP A 62 13.28 7.59 24.61
N LEU A 63 12.85 7.99 23.41
CA LEU A 63 12.56 9.39 23.09
C LEU A 63 11.41 9.96 23.93
N ARG A 64 10.38 9.16 24.26
CA ARG A 64 9.23 9.60 25.06
C ARG A 64 9.71 10.13 26.41
N TRP A 65 10.45 9.29 27.13
CA TRP A 65 10.90 9.63 28.47
C TRP A 65 11.98 10.70 28.44
N SER A 66 12.86 10.67 27.44
CA SER A 66 13.85 11.73 27.25
C SER A 66 13.20 13.10 27.06
N LEU A 67 12.10 13.18 26.31
CA LEU A 67 11.32 14.41 26.13
C LEU A 67 10.63 14.86 27.42
N CYS A 68 9.94 13.96 28.13
CA CYS A 68 9.28 14.29 29.40
C CYS A 68 10.27 14.78 30.47
N ILE A 69 11.40 14.08 30.62
CA ILE A 69 12.42 14.40 31.61
C ILE A 69 13.11 15.71 31.24
N SER A 70 13.51 15.90 29.98
CA SER A 70 14.16 17.15 29.56
C SER A 70 13.24 18.36 29.69
N ARG A 71 11.93 18.21 29.39
CA ARG A 71 10.93 19.25 29.66
C ARG A 71 10.91 19.61 31.14
N ARG A 72 10.74 18.63 32.04
CA ARG A 72 10.69 18.86 33.48
C ARG A 72 11.98 19.52 33.99
N LEU A 73 13.12 19.00 33.56
CA LEU A 73 14.45 19.49 33.92
C LEU A 73 14.66 20.94 33.47
N SER A 74 14.28 21.29 32.23
CA SER A 74 14.42 22.65 31.68
C SER A 74 13.59 23.70 32.44
N HIS A 75 12.45 23.32 33.01
CA HIS A 75 11.61 24.23 33.82
C HIS A 75 12.06 24.36 35.28
N LEU A 76 12.91 23.47 35.78
CA LEU A 76 13.39 23.48 37.17
C LEU A 76 14.81 24.02 37.33
N SER A 77 15.56 24.09 36.22
CA SER A 77 16.97 24.43 36.22
C SER A 77 17.19 25.72 35.45
N ASP A 78 18.05 26.58 35.99
CA ASP A 78 18.52 27.77 35.29
C ASP A 78 19.63 27.45 34.28
N ASN A 79 20.04 26.21 34.10
CA ASN A 79 21.11 25.84 33.17
C ASN A 79 20.60 25.80 31.72
N GLY A 80 21.05 26.72 30.87
CA GLY A 80 20.68 26.78 29.44
C GLY A 80 20.96 25.50 28.65
N ARG A 81 21.87 24.62 29.11
CA ARG A 81 22.07 23.29 28.52
C ARG A 81 20.82 22.42 28.55
N HIS A 82 20.00 22.52 29.61
CA HIS A 82 18.78 21.71 29.74
C HIS A 82 17.72 22.13 28.72
N TRP A 83 17.58 23.43 28.45
CA TRP A 83 16.75 23.95 27.37
C TRP A 83 17.26 23.54 25.98
N LEU A 84 18.58 23.52 25.78
CA LEU A 84 19.17 23.07 24.52
C LEU A 84 18.90 21.57 24.28
N ASP A 85 19.02 20.74 25.33
CA ASP A 85 18.71 19.32 25.26
C ASP A 85 17.22 19.08 25.02
N PHE A 86 16.34 19.83 25.68
CA PHE A 86 14.89 19.77 25.42
C PHE A 86 14.57 20.14 23.97
N THR A 87 15.20 21.19 23.45
CA THR A 87 15.09 21.59 22.03
C THR A 87 15.49 20.46 21.08
N ARG A 88 16.59 19.75 21.35
CA ARG A 88 17.02 18.59 20.54
C ARG A 88 15.99 17.47 20.54
N PHE A 89 15.39 17.17 21.69
CA PHE A 89 14.35 16.14 21.76
C PHE A 89 13.07 16.56 21.04
N LEU A 90 12.71 17.85 21.06
CA LEU A 90 11.60 18.38 20.26
C LEU A 90 11.88 18.30 18.76
N LEU A 91 13.11 18.58 18.32
CA LEU A 91 13.53 18.36 16.93
C LEU A 91 13.45 16.87 16.55
N ALA A 92 13.93 15.97 17.40
CA ALA A 92 13.83 14.53 17.18
C ALA A 92 12.37 14.06 17.08
N ALA A 93 11.47 14.65 17.87
CA ALA A 93 10.02 14.43 17.84
C ALA A 93 9.29 15.18 16.70
N GLN A 94 10.01 15.96 15.88
CA GLN A 94 9.50 16.77 14.78
C GLN A 94 8.50 17.88 15.20
N ASP A 95 8.59 18.37 16.45
CA ASP A 95 7.83 19.55 16.90
C ASP A 95 8.69 20.82 16.78
N HIS A 96 8.88 21.28 15.54
CA HIS A 96 9.78 22.40 15.22
C HIS A 96 9.31 23.73 15.84
N ALA A 97 8.00 23.95 15.95
CA ALA A 97 7.45 25.14 16.59
C ALA A 97 7.72 25.17 18.10
N ALA A 98 7.57 24.04 18.79
CA ALA A 98 7.97 23.94 20.19
C ALA A 98 9.49 24.02 20.35
N ALA A 99 10.26 23.41 19.45
CA ALA A 99 11.72 23.50 19.46
C ALA A 99 12.18 24.96 19.36
N ALA A 100 11.57 25.78 18.49
CA ALA A 100 11.89 27.20 18.39
C ALA A 100 11.60 27.98 19.67
N ARG A 101 10.48 27.71 20.34
CA ARG A 101 10.16 28.30 21.65
C ARG A 101 11.17 27.88 22.71
N ALA A 102 11.50 26.59 22.79
CA ALA A 102 12.48 26.08 23.73
C ALA A 102 13.89 26.64 23.47
N LEU A 103 14.26 26.85 22.21
CA LEU A 103 15.54 27.44 21.83
C LEU A 103 15.65 28.91 22.28
N ALA A 104 14.55 29.66 22.27
CA ALA A 104 14.52 31.05 22.73
C ALA A 104 14.84 31.20 24.22
N GLU A 105 14.58 30.17 25.02
CA GLU A 105 14.92 30.11 26.45
C GLU A 105 16.39 29.73 26.70
N VAL A 106 17.13 29.29 25.66
CA VAL A 106 18.55 28.92 25.80
C VAL A 106 19.40 30.19 25.93
N ARG A 107 19.95 30.41 27.12
CA ARG A 107 20.99 31.42 27.34
C ARG A 107 22.27 30.99 26.63
N ARG A 108 22.69 31.77 25.61
CA ARG A 108 23.84 31.42 24.75
C ARG A 108 25.15 31.23 25.52
N GLU A 109 25.33 31.94 26.63
CA GLU A 109 26.50 31.84 27.51
C GLU A 109 26.63 30.50 28.24
N ASP A 110 25.54 29.76 28.42
CA ASP A 110 25.52 28.46 29.11
C ASP A 110 25.88 27.28 28.20
N VAL A 111 26.04 27.52 26.89
CA VAL A 111 26.20 26.46 25.88
C VAL A 111 27.36 26.73 24.94
N LYS A 112 27.94 25.67 24.40
CA LYS A 112 28.99 25.81 23.36
C LYS A 112 28.37 26.42 22.10
N ALA A 113 29.07 27.38 21.50
CA ALA A 113 28.63 28.08 20.29
C ALA A 113 28.27 27.10 19.15
N GLU A 114 29.10 26.09 18.89
CA GLU A 114 28.84 25.04 17.89
C GLU A 114 27.53 24.28 18.17
N GLY A 115 27.31 23.91 19.43
CA GLY A 115 26.12 23.16 19.84
C GLY A 115 24.83 23.98 19.77
N TRP A 116 24.92 25.30 19.98
CA TRP A 116 23.80 26.22 19.74
C TRP A 116 23.54 26.39 18.24
N THR A 117 24.60 26.57 17.46
CA THR A 117 24.53 26.79 16.00
C THR A 117 23.85 25.64 15.28
N ASP A 118 24.26 24.39 15.53
CA ASP A 118 23.63 23.20 14.93
C ASP A 118 22.13 23.12 15.27
N VAL A 119 21.76 23.36 16.54
CA VAL A 119 20.36 23.28 16.97
C VAL A 119 19.54 24.43 16.38
N ALA A 120 20.06 25.65 16.38
CA ALA A 120 19.40 26.81 15.78
C ALA A 120 19.20 26.62 14.27
N PHE A 121 20.20 26.07 13.58
CA PHE A 121 20.11 25.73 12.18
C PHE A 121 19.03 24.67 11.93
N ARG A 122 19.02 23.57 12.69
CA ARG A 122 18.00 22.52 12.55
C ARG A 122 16.59 23.02 12.85
N VAL A 123 16.42 23.96 13.79
CA VAL A 123 15.15 24.64 14.02
C VAL A 123 14.74 25.45 12.79
N ALA A 124 15.65 26.24 12.21
CA ALA A 124 15.38 27.01 10.99
C ALA A 124 14.97 26.10 9.82
N ILE A 125 15.69 25.01 9.60
CA ILE A 125 15.33 24.00 8.59
C ILE A 125 13.95 23.39 8.86
N GLY A 126 13.66 22.99 10.10
CA GLY A 126 12.36 22.43 10.47
C GLY A 126 11.19 23.41 10.32
N LEU A 127 11.45 24.71 10.50
CA LEU A 127 10.49 25.79 10.27
C LEU A 127 10.44 26.28 8.81
N ARG A 128 11.31 25.75 7.95
CA ARG A 128 11.49 26.18 6.55
C ARG A 128 11.88 27.65 6.40
N ASP A 129 12.68 28.13 7.35
CA ASP A 129 13.22 29.48 7.34
C ASP A 129 14.59 29.47 6.64
N GLU A 130 14.56 29.50 5.30
CA GLU A 130 15.79 29.53 4.49
C GLU A 130 16.68 30.71 4.84
N ALA A 131 16.08 31.90 5.00
CA ALA A 131 16.81 33.12 5.30
C ALA A 131 17.60 32.95 6.61
N ARG A 132 16.94 32.47 7.67
CA ARG A 132 17.61 32.23 8.94
C ARG A 132 18.66 31.13 8.86
N ALA A 133 18.41 30.06 8.10
CA ALA A 133 19.39 29.00 7.88
C ALA A 133 20.67 29.54 7.20
N ARG A 134 20.52 30.40 6.18
CA ARG A 134 21.64 31.05 5.48
C ARG A 134 22.36 32.06 6.36
N GLU A 135 21.64 32.85 7.17
CA GLU A 135 22.25 33.76 8.15
C GLU A 135 23.15 32.99 9.13
N ILE A 136 22.66 31.87 9.68
CA ILE A 136 23.43 31.04 10.61
C ILE A 136 24.70 30.49 9.94
N ILE A 137 24.62 30.08 8.66
CA ILE A 137 25.79 29.65 7.90
C ILE A 137 26.77 30.82 7.70
N ALA A 138 26.28 32.02 7.38
CA ALA A 138 27.11 33.20 7.13
C ALA A 138 27.77 33.76 8.41
N GLU A 139 27.20 33.50 9.59
CA GLU A 139 27.80 33.85 10.89
C GLU A 139 28.97 32.92 11.27
N LEU A 140 29.17 31.79 10.57
CA LEU A 140 30.29 30.90 10.82
C LEU A 140 31.63 31.52 10.37
N PRO A 141 32.73 31.26 11.09
CA PRO A 141 34.08 31.57 10.58
C PRO A 141 34.33 30.93 9.22
N GLU A 142 35.10 31.58 8.34
CA GLU A 142 35.39 31.09 6.98
C GLU A 142 35.95 29.64 6.97
N ASP A 143 36.80 29.29 7.93
CA ASP A 143 37.41 27.95 8.06
C ASP A 143 36.62 26.99 8.96
N SER A 144 35.35 27.29 9.26
CA SER A 144 34.54 26.45 10.15
C SER A 144 34.29 25.06 9.54
N PRO A 145 34.55 23.96 10.27
CA PRO A 145 34.26 22.61 9.79
C PRO A 145 32.75 22.33 9.69
N LEU A 146 31.90 23.23 10.19
CA LEU A 146 30.44 23.12 10.12
C LEU A 146 29.86 23.70 8.82
N THR A 147 30.59 24.55 8.10
CA THR A 147 30.05 25.28 6.93
C THR A 147 29.54 24.32 5.85
N ALA A 148 30.38 23.41 5.36
CA ALA A 148 29.98 22.46 4.32
C ALA A 148 28.85 21.49 4.79
N PRO A 149 28.92 20.88 5.99
CA PRO A 149 27.82 20.07 6.52
C PRO A 149 26.48 20.81 6.62
N LEU A 150 26.45 22.04 7.15
CA LEU A 150 25.20 22.80 7.26
C LEU A 150 24.65 23.21 5.89
N ARG A 151 25.53 23.59 4.94
CA ARG A 151 25.11 23.86 3.55
C ARG A 151 24.51 22.61 2.89
N LEU A 152 25.08 21.42 3.11
CA LEU A 152 24.49 20.17 2.61
C LEU A 152 23.15 19.83 3.28
N GLU A 153 22.97 20.11 4.57
CA GLU A 153 21.68 19.98 5.23
C GLU A 153 20.65 21.01 4.69
N LEU A 154 21.09 22.22 4.32
CA LEU A 154 20.25 23.19 3.62
C LEU A 154 19.82 22.67 2.24
N VAL A 155 20.72 22.06 1.46
CA VAL A 155 20.39 21.40 0.18
C VAL A 155 19.27 20.38 0.39
N LYS A 156 19.36 19.54 1.44
CA LYS A 156 18.31 18.57 1.78
C LYS A 156 17.00 19.27 2.15
N GLY A 157 17.06 20.34 2.94
CA GLY A 157 15.90 21.16 3.29
C GLY A 157 15.21 21.71 2.05
N LEU A 158 15.95 22.42 1.19
CA LEU A 158 15.47 22.97 -0.08
C LEU A 158 14.84 21.89 -0.98
N PHE A 159 15.45 20.71 -1.05
CA PHE A 159 14.90 19.57 -1.79
C PHE A 159 13.54 19.11 -1.23
N VAL A 160 13.42 18.95 0.09
CA VAL A 160 12.17 18.57 0.76
C VAL A 160 11.09 19.65 0.61
N TRP A 161 11.48 20.93 0.55
CA TRP A 161 10.57 22.06 0.34
C TRP A 161 10.15 22.24 -1.12
N GLY A 162 10.69 21.45 -2.06
CA GLY A 162 10.41 21.56 -3.49
C GLY A 162 11.19 22.66 -4.23
N SER A 163 12.19 23.26 -3.59
CA SER A 163 13.09 24.29 -4.18
C SER A 163 14.28 23.64 -4.88
N TYR A 164 13.99 22.80 -5.88
CA TYR A 164 15.00 21.95 -6.53
C TYR A 164 16.12 22.74 -7.22
N ALA A 165 15.78 23.86 -7.87
CA ALA A 165 16.77 24.67 -8.57
C ALA A 165 17.75 25.35 -7.61
N GLU A 166 17.26 25.82 -6.46
CA GLU A 166 18.06 26.39 -5.37
C GLU A 166 18.95 25.31 -4.75
N ALA A 167 18.40 24.12 -4.48
CA ALA A 167 19.15 22.98 -3.96
C ALA A 167 20.28 22.57 -4.91
N ARG A 168 20.01 22.51 -6.22
CA ARG A 168 21.01 22.23 -7.27
C ARG A 168 22.13 23.26 -7.26
N ARG A 169 21.80 24.56 -7.30
CA ARG A 169 22.81 25.63 -7.30
C ARG A 169 23.70 25.59 -6.07
N GLU A 170 23.09 25.38 -4.89
CA GLU A 170 23.82 25.29 -3.63
C GLU A 170 24.73 24.05 -3.60
N LEU A 171 24.25 22.89 -4.08
CA LEU A 171 25.03 21.67 -4.16
C LEU A 171 26.23 21.79 -5.11
N ASP A 172 26.01 22.35 -6.30
CA ASP A 172 27.06 22.53 -7.30
C ASP A 172 28.15 23.48 -6.76
N ALA A 173 27.77 24.52 -6.01
CA ALA A 173 28.71 25.41 -5.33
C ALA A 173 29.53 24.66 -4.26
N ILE A 174 28.88 23.86 -3.41
CA ILE A 174 29.57 23.03 -2.41
C ILE A 174 30.59 22.09 -3.07
N ILE A 175 30.20 21.42 -4.17
CA ILE A 175 31.08 20.48 -4.88
C ILE A 175 32.26 21.23 -5.54
N ALA A 176 32.02 22.43 -6.09
CA ALA A 176 33.07 23.24 -6.68
C ALA A 176 34.08 23.75 -5.63
N GLU A 177 33.60 24.10 -4.43
CA GLU A 177 34.43 24.64 -3.35
C GLU A 177 35.17 23.56 -2.54
N HIS A 178 34.51 22.44 -2.26
CA HIS A 178 35.00 21.42 -1.32
C HIS A 178 35.26 20.05 -1.95
N GLY A 179 34.95 19.88 -3.24
CA GLY A 179 34.99 18.59 -3.92
C GLY A 179 33.77 17.71 -3.60
N ALA A 180 33.65 16.60 -4.33
CA ALA A 180 32.60 15.63 -4.10
C ALA A 180 32.87 14.82 -2.82
N THR A 181 31.84 14.65 -2.00
CA THR A 181 31.81 13.84 -0.79
C THR A 181 30.71 12.78 -0.90
N PRO A 182 30.70 11.73 -0.05
CA PRO A 182 29.59 10.79 -0.01
C PRO A 182 28.23 11.49 0.17
N ALA A 183 28.15 12.49 1.05
CA ALA A 183 26.91 13.23 1.32
C ALA A 183 26.45 14.09 0.14
N SER A 184 27.38 14.76 -0.56
CA SER A 184 27.05 15.54 -1.76
C SER A 184 26.66 14.64 -2.94
N ALA A 185 27.30 13.47 -3.08
CA ALA A 185 26.95 12.47 -4.09
C ALA A 185 25.53 11.91 -3.87
N MET A 186 25.16 11.61 -2.61
CA MET A 186 23.79 11.20 -2.28
C MET A 186 22.76 12.29 -2.60
N ALA A 187 23.07 13.56 -2.29
CA ALA A 187 22.20 14.69 -2.61
C ALA A 187 22.06 14.89 -4.13
N ASP A 188 23.16 14.78 -4.87
CA ASP A 188 23.17 14.90 -6.32
C ASP A 188 22.32 13.82 -6.99
N ALA A 189 22.49 12.55 -6.59
CA ALA A 189 21.71 11.46 -7.14
C ALA A 189 20.19 11.62 -6.91
N ARG A 190 19.78 12.13 -5.74
CA ARG A 190 18.37 12.44 -5.44
C ARG A 190 17.85 13.63 -6.23
N LEU A 191 18.66 14.68 -6.43
CA LEU A 191 18.29 15.80 -7.28
C LEU A 191 18.12 15.34 -8.74
N VAL A 192 19.03 14.53 -9.26
CA VAL A 192 18.89 13.93 -10.60
C VAL A 192 17.63 13.07 -10.71
N MET A 193 17.25 12.35 -9.65
CA MET A 193 15.97 11.61 -9.62
C MET A 193 14.78 12.54 -9.81
N ALA A 194 14.74 13.67 -9.10
CA ALA A 194 13.69 14.67 -9.25
C ALA A 194 13.73 15.37 -10.64
N GLU A 195 14.92 15.74 -11.12
CA GLU A 195 15.10 16.53 -12.35
C GLU A 195 14.85 15.69 -13.62
N GLU A 196 15.39 14.47 -13.66
CA GLU A 196 15.49 13.66 -14.87
C GLU A 196 14.79 12.28 -14.77
N GLY A 197 14.68 11.74 -13.56
CA GLY A 197 13.96 10.50 -13.27
C GLY A 197 14.86 9.37 -12.75
N PRO A 198 14.26 8.22 -12.35
CA PRO A 198 14.95 7.18 -11.61
C PRO A 198 16.08 6.48 -12.41
N LEU A 199 15.95 6.36 -13.74
CA LEU A 199 17.00 5.79 -14.57
C LEU A 199 18.26 6.68 -14.60
N ALA A 200 18.08 7.99 -14.71
CA ALA A 200 19.20 8.94 -14.68
C ALA A 200 19.86 8.94 -13.30
N ALA A 201 19.07 8.86 -12.24
CA ALA A 201 19.57 8.77 -10.86
C ALA A 201 20.41 7.52 -10.61
N LEU A 202 19.99 6.36 -11.12
CA LEU A 202 20.78 5.12 -11.06
C LEU A 202 22.13 5.27 -11.77
N LYS A 203 22.12 5.84 -12.98
CA LYS A 203 23.36 6.11 -13.73
C LYS A 203 24.27 7.08 -12.96
N ARG A 204 23.70 8.16 -12.41
CA ARG A 204 24.43 9.14 -11.63
C ARG A 204 25.02 8.54 -10.35
N LEU A 205 24.29 7.66 -9.69
CA LEU A 205 24.77 6.94 -8.52
C LEU A 205 25.99 6.07 -8.87
N ASP A 206 25.99 5.42 -10.03
CA ASP A 206 27.14 4.65 -10.53
C ASP A 206 28.34 5.55 -10.88
N GLU A 207 28.10 6.73 -11.45
CA GLU A 207 29.13 7.76 -11.72
C GLU A 207 29.81 8.25 -10.42
N HIS A 208 29.11 8.23 -9.28
CA HIS A 208 29.64 8.59 -7.96
C HIS A 208 30.34 7.45 -7.22
N SER A 209 30.53 6.28 -7.84
CA SER A 209 31.07 5.09 -7.17
C SER A 209 32.47 5.27 -6.56
N ASP A 210 33.27 6.22 -7.04
CA ASP A 210 34.57 6.55 -6.47
C ASP A 210 34.47 7.21 -5.08
N VAL A 211 33.46 8.06 -4.86
CA VAL A 211 33.23 8.78 -3.58
C VAL A 211 32.15 8.13 -2.73
N LEU A 212 31.27 7.33 -3.33
CA LEU A 212 30.20 6.58 -2.68
C LEU A 212 30.25 5.11 -3.14
N PRO A 213 31.15 4.30 -2.56
CA PRO A 213 31.43 2.96 -3.06
C PRO A 213 30.21 2.03 -3.04
N PRO A 214 30.07 1.10 -4.01
CA PRO A 214 28.94 0.16 -4.06
C PRO A 214 28.80 -0.78 -2.84
N ALA A 215 29.87 -0.96 -2.08
CA ALA A 215 29.85 -1.71 -0.82
C ALA A 215 29.25 -0.92 0.35
N SER A 216 29.10 0.41 0.21
CA SER A 216 28.55 1.25 1.27
C SER A 216 27.04 1.06 1.41
N GLU A 217 26.56 1.12 2.66
CA GLU A 217 25.15 1.03 2.98
C GLU A 217 24.31 2.13 2.30
N ALA A 218 24.85 3.36 2.23
CA ALA A 218 24.19 4.49 1.59
C ALA A 218 24.00 4.29 0.07
N TYR A 219 25.01 3.77 -0.63
CA TYR A 219 24.87 3.41 -2.05
C TYR A 219 23.80 2.34 -2.24
N ARG A 220 23.87 1.25 -1.46
CA ARG A 220 22.95 0.12 -1.58
C ARG A 220 21.50 0.56 -1.32
N GLY A 221 21.26 1.34 -0.27
CA GLY A 221 19.95 1.92 0.03
C GLY A 221 19.39 2.77 -1.11
N LEU A 222 20.17 3.72 -1.63
CA LEU A 222 19.77 4.57 -2.77
C LEU A 222 19.52 3.76 -4.05
N LYS A 223 20.33 2.73 -4.30
CA LYS A 223 20.16 1.87 -5.48
C LYS A 223 18.82 1.14 -5.43
N LEU A 224 18.45 0.59 -4.26
CA LEU A 224 17.14 -0.03 -4.08
C LEU A 224 16.01 1.00 -4.23
N GLU A 225 16.12 2.16 -3.56
CA GLU A 225 15.16 3.27 -3.66
C GLU A 225 14.88 3.64 -5.12
N PHE A 226 15.92 3.90 -5.94
CA PHE A 226 15.74 4.28 -7.33
C PHE A 226 15.26 3.13 -8.23
N MET A 227 15.63 1.88 -7.94
CA MET A 227 15.07 0.71 -8.65
C MET A 227 13.57 0.55 -8.37
N ILE A 228 13.14 0.77 -7.12
CA ILE A 228 11.73 0.74 -6.72
C ILE A 228 10.95 1.85 -7.41
N HIS A 229 11.45 3.08 -7.42
CA HIS A 229 10.83 4.19 -8.16
C HIS A 229 10.84 3.99 -9.68
N ARG A 230 11.63 3.05 -10.21
CA ARG A 230 11.57 2.61 -11.61
C ARG A 230 10.60 1.45 -11.83
N GLY A 231 9.93 0.97 -10.79
CA GLY A 231 9.05 -0.19 -10.85
C GLY A 231 9.77 -1.52 -11.05
N ARG A 232 11.05 -1.64 -10.62
CA ARG A 232 11.87 -2.86 -10.74
C ARG A 232 11.89 -3.66 -9.43
N TYR A 233 10.70 -3.98 -8.91
CA TYR A 233 10.53 -4.53 -7.56
C TYR A 233 11.19 -5.89 -7.35
N ASN A 234 11.01 -6.85 -8.27
CA ASN A 234 11.61 -8.18 -8.16
C ASN A 234 13.15 -8.12 -8.12
N GLU A 235 13.76 -7.31 -8.98
CA GLU A 235 15.21 -7.17 -9.05
C GLU A 235 15.76 -6.40 -7.85
N ALA A 236 15.05 -5.38 -7.38
CA ALA A 236 15.41 -4.68 -6.15
C ALA A 236 15.39 -5.65 -4.96
N LEU A 237 14.36 -6.49 -4.84
CA LEU A 237 14.29 -7.48 -3.78
C LEU A 237 15.40 -8.53 -3.90
N ASP A 238 15.63 -9.11 -5.09
CA ASP A 238 16.69 -10.11 -5.28
C ASP A 238 18.07 -9.55 -4.89
N LEU A 239 18.34 -8.29 -5.25
CA LEU A 239 19.58 -7.61 -4.86
C LEU A 239 19.64 -7.35 -3.35
N ALA A 240 18.54 -6.92 -2.74
CA ALA A 240 18.47 -6.68 -1.31
C ALA A 240 18.70 -7.96 -0.51
N LEU A 241 18.10 -9.08 -0.93
CA LEU A 241 18.27 -10.39 -0.31
C LEU A 241 19.75 -10.83 -0.38
N ALA A 242 20.36 -10.74 -1.56
CA ALA A 242 21.78 -11.05 -1.73
C ALA A 242 22.69 -10.19 -0.85
N TRP A 243 22.39 -8.89 -0.70
CA TRP A 243 23.16 -8.00 0.17
C TRP A 243 22.91 -8.24 1.66
N LEU A 244 21.74 -8.72 2.05
CA LEU A 244 21.45 -9.08 3.44
C LEU A 244 22.12 -10.39 3.86
N GLU A 245 22.46 -11.27 2.93
CA GLU A 245 23.31 -12.43 3.20
C GLU A 245 24.73 -12.00 3.58
N ASP A 246 25.28 -11.01 2.87
CA ASP A 246 26.63 -10.44 3.08
C ASP A 246 26.68 -9.48 4.30
N ALA A 247 25.71 -8.56 4.39
CA ALA A 247 25.63 -7.50 5.38
C ALA A 247 24.29 -7.54 6.13
N PRO A 248 24.05 -8.54 7.00
CA PRO A 248 22.75 -8.79 7.63
C PRO A 248 22.26 -7.68 8.57
N LEU A 249 23.14 -6.77 8.98
CA LEU A 249 22.84 -5.65 9.88
C LEU A 249 22.76 -4.30 9.15
N SER A 250 22.65 -4.28 7.82
CA SER A 250 22.47 -3.05 7.06
C SER A 250 21.00 -2.60 7.12
N GLU A 251 20.72 -1.68 8.05
CA GLU A 251 19.38 -1.16 8.33
C GLU A 251 18.78 -0.41 7.14
N ALA A 252 19.60 0.22 6.30
CA ALA A 252 19.13 0.93 5.11
C ALA A 252 18.48 0.02 4.06
N LEU A 253 18.67 -1.31 4.16
CA LEU A 253 18.08 -2.28 3.23
C LEU A 253 16.69 -2.75 3.67
N TYR A 254 16.38 -2.76 4.97
CA TYR A 254 15.14 -3.38 5.47
C TYR A 254 13.88 -2.73 4.92
N GLY A 255 13.83 -1.39 4.92
CA GLY A 255 12.69 -0.62 4.40
C GLY A 255 12.46 -0.82 2.90
N PRO A 256 13.46 -0.52 2.04
CA PRO A 256 13.35 -0.75 0.60
C PRO A 256 13.06 -2.22 0.25
N ALA A 257 13.65 -3.18 0.95
CA ALA A 257 13.38 -4.60 0.72
C ALA A 257 11.93 -4.99 1.09
N ALA A 258 11.41 -4.48 2.20
CA ALA A 258 10.01 -4.69 2.59
C ALA A 258 9.05 -4.13 1.52
N TRP A 259 9.33 -2.91 1.04
CA TRP A 259 8.53 -2.30 -0.02
C TRP A 259 8.58 -3.11 -1.32
N ALA A 260 9.78 -3.44 -1.80
CA ALA A 260 9.96 -4.27 -2.99
C ALA A 260 9.26 -5.62 -2.87
N ALA A 261 9.33 -6.27 -1.69
CA ALA A 261 8.65 -7.53 -1.42
C ALA A 261 7.13 -7.42 -1.44
N ARG A 262 6.56 -6.31 -0.97
CA ARG A 262 5.11 -6.06 -1.03
C ARG A 262 4.63 -5.90 -2.47
N GLU A 263 5.30 -5.08 -3.28
CA GLU A 263 4.91 -4.84 -4.68
C GLU A 263 5.16 -6.05 -5.58
N ALA A 264 6.13 -6.90 -5.24
CA ALA A 264 6.42 -8.13 -5.97
C ALA A 264 5.62 -9.36 -5.48
N ASP A 265 4.69 -9.19 -4.53
CA ASP A 265 3.95 -10.27 -3.85
C ASP A 265 4.86 -11.37 -3.24
N ARG A 266 6.04 -10.96 -2.76
CA ARG A 266 7.08 -11.81 -2.13
C ARG A 266 7.28 -11.48 -0.66
N ALA A 267 6.28 -10.87 -0.02
CA ALA A 267 6.33 -10.47 1.38
C ALA A 267 6.65 -11.68 2.30
N VAL A 268 6.04 -12.85 2.05
CA VAL A 268 6.29 -14.06 2.85
C VAL A 268 7.76 -14.51 2.83
N GLU A 269 8.42 -14.43 1.66
CA GLU A 269 9.84 -14.76 1.50
C GLU A 269 10.71 -13.83 2.33
N PHE A 270 10.49 -12.51 2.21
CA PHE A 270 11.25 -11.53 2.96
C PHE A 270 11.01 -11.62 4.47
N GLY A 271 9.78 -11.92 4.90
CA GLY A 271 9.44 -12.16 6.30
C GLY A 271 10.19 -13.33 6.92
N ALA A 272 10.46 -14.39 6.16
CA ALA A 272 11.28 -15.52 6.60
C ALA A 272 12.73 -15.08 6.86
N VAL A 273 13.30 -14.25 5.98
CA VAL A 273 14.65 -13.69 6.13
C VAL A 273 14.74 -12.80 7.37
N LEU A 274 13.81 -11.85 7.53
CA LEU A 274 13.76 -10.99 8.73
C LEU A 274 13.61 -11.80 10.02
N SER A 275 12.79 -12.86 10.00
CA SER A 275 12.60 -13.74 11.15
C SER A 275 13.91 -14.44 11.55
N GLU A 276 14.65 -14.95 10.57
CA GLU A 276 15.94 -15.59 10.80
C GLU A 276 17.01 -14.61 11.30
N LEU A 277 17.07 -13.41 10.71
CA LEU A 277 17.97 -12.35 11.16
C LEU A 277 17.67 -11.91 12.60
N ASN A 278 16.40 -11.66 12.94
CA ASN A 278 16.02 -11.28 14.31
C ASN A 278 16.32 -12.40 15.32
N ARG A 279 16.19 -13.67 14.92
CA ARG A 279 16.59 -14.82 15.75
C ARG A 279 18.10 -14.86 16.01
N LYS A 280 18.91 -14.53 15.01
CA LYS A 280 20.38 -14.48 15.11
C LYS A 280 20.87 -13.26 15.89
N TYR A 281 20.15 -12.14 15.79
CA TYR A 281 20.52 -10.86 16.41
C TYR A 281 19.39 -10.27 17.27
N PRO A 282 18.90 -10.98 18.31
CA PRO A 282 17.71 -10.57 19.09
C PRO A 282 17.93 -9.32 19.94
N SER A 283 19.16 -8.82 20.04
CA SER A 283 19.46 -7.56 20.72
C SER A 283 19.33 -6.33 19.81
N ARG A 284 19.16 -6.50 18.50
CA ARG A 284 19.02 -5.41 17.53
C ARG A 284 17.55 -4.99 17.42
N LEU A 285 17.25 -3.80 17.95
CA LEU A 285 15.89 -3.29 17.99
C LEU A 285 15.35 -2.96 16.59
N SER A 286 16.20 -2.47 15.68
CA SER A 286 15.86 -2.17 14.29
C SER A 286 15.35 -3.40 13.52
N LEU A 287 15.96 -4.57 13.75
CA LEU A 287 15.47 -5.85 13.20
C LEU A 287 14.12 -6.26 13.79
N ALA A 288 13.95 -6.10 15.10
CA ALA A 288 12.68 -6.39 15.75
C ALA A 288 11.56 -5.47 15.23
N GLU A 289 11.86 -4.20 15.02
CA GLU A 289 10.95 -3.20 14.45
C GLU A 289 10.60 -3.52 12.99
N ALA A 290 11.58 -3.80 12.14
CA ALA A 290 11.37 -4.18 10.75
C ALA A 290 10.50 -5.45 10.65
N LEU A 291 10.80 -6.47 11.45
CA LEU A 291 10.00 -7.69 11.51
C LEU A 291 8.60 -7.45 12.08
N CYS A 292 8.45 -6.55 13.06
CA CYS A 292 7.15 -6.21 13.63
C CYS A 292 6.25 -5.50 12.61
N ASN A 293 6.79 -4.48 11.93
CA ASN A 293 6.09 -3.78 10.84
C ASN A 293 5.69 -4.77 9.73
N HIS A 294 6.63 -5.60 9.29
CA HIS A 294 6.35 -6.61 8.27
C HIS A 294 5.27 -7.61 8.72
N ALA A 295 5.33 -8.08 9.97
CA ALA A 295 4.34 -8.98 10.53
C ALA A 295 2.94 -8.35 10.59
N ILE A 296 2.83 -7.04 10.88
CA ILE A 296 1.58 -6.30 10.83
C ILE A 296 1.01 -6.31 9.40
N GLU A 297 1.82 -5.97 8.40
CA GLU A 297 1.41 -5.89 6.99
C GLU A 297 0.87 -7.23 6.45
N ILE A 298 1.56 -8.34 6.73
CA ILE A 298 1.18 -9.68 6.26
C ILE A 298 0.16 -10.39 7.17
N GLY A 299 -0.18 -9.77 8.31
CA GLY A 299 -1.12 -10.35 9.30
C GLY A 299 -0.55 -11.52 10.12
N ASP A 300 0.77 -11.62 10.31
CA ASP A 300 1.39 -12.60 11.21
C ASP A 300 1.29 -12.14 12.67
N GLN A 301 0.15 -12.48 13.29
CA GLN A 301 -0.14 -12.13 14.68
C GLN A 301 0.88 -12.69 15.68
N ALA A 302 1.46 -13.85 15.39
CA ALA A 302 2.41 -14.50 16.30
C ALA A 302 3.75 -13.77 16.28
N ALA A 303 4.27 -13.42 15.09
CA ALA A 303 5.48 -12.62 14.95
C ALA A 303 5.28 -11.20 15.49
N TYR A 304 4.15 -10.56 15.21
CA TYR A 304 3.77 -9.26 15.76
C TYR A 304 3.79 -9.29 17.30
N ALA A 305 3.06 -10.20 17.94
CA ALA A 305 2.98 -10.25 19.40
C ALA A 305 4.34 -10.54 20.06
N ARG A 306 5.19 -11.36 19.45
CA ARG A 306 6.54 -11.65 19.96
C ARG A 306 7.46 -10.43 19.86
N THR A 307 7.55 -9.82 18.68
CA THR A 307 8.43 -8.67 18.43
C THR A 307 7.96 -7.43 19.17
N LEU A 308 6.65 -7.20 19.26
CA LEU A 308 6.10 -6.08 20.02
C LEU A 308 6.47 -6.16 21.51
N ARG A 309 6.49 -7.35 22.13
CA ARG A 309 6.98 -7.52 23.51
C ARG A 309 8.46 -7.18 23.64
N GLN A 310 9.30 -7.67 22.71
CA GLN A 310 10.73 -7.36 22.67
C GLN A 310 10.97 -5.85 22.55
N ILE A 311 10.17 -5.15 21.75
CA ILE A 311 10.26 -3.69 21.58
C ILE A 311 9.77 -2.97 22.83
N ARG A 312 8.67 -3.43 23.46
CA ARG A 312 8.15 -2.81 24.70
C ARG A 312 9.18 -2.74 25.82
N GLU A 313 10.00 -3.78 25.94
CA GLU A 313 11.06 -3.84 26.95
C GLU A 313 12.17 -2.79 26.73
N ARG A 314 12.30 -2.28 25.50
CA ARG A 314 13.43 -1.45 25.06
C ARG A 314 13.04 -0.02 24.65
N GLY A 315 11.83 0.21 24.16
CA GLY A 315 11.38 1.53 23.70
C GLY A 315 9.86 1.70 23.76
N THR A 316 9.41 2.70 24.52
CA THR A 316 7.98 3.02 24.67
C THR A 316 7.41 3.65 23.41
N TRP A 317 8.18 4.53 22.76
CA TRP A 317 7.74 5.29 21.60
C TRP A 317 7.50 4.40 20.37
N THR A 318 8.52 3.66 19.93
CA THR A 318 8.42 2.70 18.81
C THR A 318 7.30 1.68 19.05
N TRP A 319 7.15 1.21 20.30
CA TRP A 319 6.06 0.32 20.66
C TRP A 319 4.67 0.95 20.42
N MET A 320 4.46 2.21 20.80
CA MET A 320 3.18 2.91 20.56
C MET A 320 2.91 3.08 19.06
N LEU A 321 3.93 3.43 18.28
CA LEU A 321 3.81 3.58 16.82
C LEU A 321 3.43 2.26 16.15
N LEU A 322 4.06 1.15 16.55
CA LEU A 322 3.75 -0.19 16.01
C LEU A 322 2.35 -0.66 16.42
N GLN A 323 1.90 -0.36 17.63
CA GLN A 323 0.51 -0.62 18.02
C GLN A 323 -0.49 0.20 17.20
N PHE A 324 -0.17 1.46 16.91
CA PHE A 324 -1.00 2.29 16.05
C PHE A 324 -1.05 1.75 14.62
N SER A 325 0.11 1.31 14.08
CA SER A 325 0.19 0.60 12.80
C SER A 325 -0.68 -0.64 12.79
N ALA A 326 -0.60 -1.49 13.81
CA ALA A 326 -1.46 -2.66 13.95
C ALA A 326 -2.96 -2.29 14.01
N ALA A 327 -3.31 -1.24 14.75
CA ALA A 327 -4.69 -0.75 14.84
C ALA A 327 -5.23 -0.29 13.48
N CYS A 328 -4.40 0.35 12.65
CA CYS A 328 -4.78 0.75 11.28
C CYS A 328 -4.99 -0.44 10.34
N HIS A 329 -4.44 -1.62 10.64
CA HIS A 329 -4.61 -2.85 9.86
C HIS A 329 -5.73 -3.76 10.39
N SER A 330 -6.20 -3.53 11.63
CA SER A 330 -7.27 -4.31 12.29
C SER A 330 -8.34 -3.40 12.92
N PRO A 331 -9.09 -2.61 12.12
CA PRO A 331 -9.92 -1.53 12.66
C PRO A 331 -11.16 -1.97 13.43
N LEU A 332 -11.62 -3.22 13.27
CA LEU A 332 -12.75 -3.74 14.05
C LEU A 332 -12.44 -3.87 15.54
N GLU A 333 -11.16 -3.89 15.92
CA GLU A 333 -10.72 -4.16 17.29
C GLU A 333 -10.34 -2.87 18.04
N THR A 334 -10.17 -1.73 17.36
CA THR A 334 -9.64 -0.50 17.97
C THR A 334 -10.26 0.77 17.38
N ASN A 335 -10.58 1.74 18.24
CA ASN A 335 -10.94 3.10 17.79
C ASN A 335 -9.68 3.86 17.35
N VAL A 336 -9.32 3.70 16.07
CA VAL A 336 -8.10 4.28 15.46
C VAL A 336 -8.07 5.81 15.61
N ALA A 337 -9.21 6.49 15.45
CA ALA A 337 -9.29 7.95 15.58
C ALA A 337 -8.95 8.43 17.00
N SER A 338 -9.44 7.72 18.03
CA SER A 338 -9.09 8.03 19.43
C SER A 338 -7.63 7.74 19.73
N PHE A 339 -7.08 6.65 19.17
CA PHE A 339 -5.66 6.34 19.30
C PHE A 339 -4.81 7.44 18.65
N PHE A 340 -5.12 7.85 17.42
CA PHE A 340 -4.43 8.96 16.75
C PHE A 340 -4.45 10.25 17.58
N ARG A 341 -5.61 10.64 18.13
CA ARG A 341 -5.71 11.81 19.03
C ARG A 341 -4.84 11.67 20.28
N MET A 342 -4.79 10.48 20.88
CA MET A 342 -3.92 10.20 22.03
C MET A 342 -2.44 10.34 21.66
N LEU A 343 -2.02 9.83 20.50
CA LEU A 343 -0.64 10.00 20.03
C LEU A 343 -0.31 11.49 19.88
N ARG A 344 -1.21 12.27 19.26
CA ARG A 344 -1.04 13.72 19.10
C ARG A 344 -0.98 14.46 20.44
N SER A 345 -1.79 14.08 21.44
CA SER A 345 -1.76 14.68 22.78
C SER A 345 -0.46 14.36 23.53
N ASP A 346 0.13 13.20 23.28
CA ASP A 346 1.44 12.80 23.82
C ASP A 346 2.62 13.45 23.07
N GLY A 347 2.35 14.35 22.11
CA GLY A 347 3.36 15.09 21.34
C GLY A 347 3.94 14.32 20.16
N ILE A 348 3.33 13.21 19.74
CA ILE A 348 3.77 12.40 18.60
C ILE A 348 3.34 13.11 17.31
N ARG A 349 4.29 13.69 16.57
CA ARG A 349 4.04 14.43 15.33
C ARG A 349 4.75 13.89 14.09
N TYR A 350 5.22 12.65 14.14
CA TYR A 350 5.90 12.03 13.00
C TYR A 350 5.02 11.99 11.74
N PRO A 351 5.53 12.45 10.57
CA PRO A 351 4.79 12.41 9.31
C PRO A 351 4.21 11.02 8.99
N GLY A 352 4.98 9.96 9.25
CA GLY A 352 4.54 8.58 9.02
C GLY A 352 3.25 8.20 9.75
N VAL A 353 2.96 8.79 10.92
CA VAL A 353 1.70 8.55 11.66
C VAL A 353 0.53 9.19 10.95
N SER A 354 0.69 10.43 10.45
CA SER A 354 -0.34 11.11 9.66
C SER A 354 -0.56 10.42 8.32
N VAL A 355 0.51 10.02 7.63
CA VAL A 355 0.41 9.26 6.36
C VAL A 355 -0.32 7.94 6.59
N LEU A 356 0.07 7.16 7.59
CA LEU A 356 -0.58 5.89 7.91
C LEU A 356 -2.06 6.08 8.26
N TYR A 357 -2.40 7.12 9.01
CA TYR A 357 -3.80 7.41 9.34
C TYR A 357 -4.59 7.89 8.12
N ALA A 358 -3.99 8.69 7.23
CA ALA A 358 -4.61 9.09 5.96
C ALA A 358 -4.82 7.90 5.03
N VAL A 359 -3.85 6.98 4.94
CA VAL A 359 -3.97 5.70 4.22
C VAL A 359 -5.11 4.86 4.82
N PHE A 360 -5.19 4.76 6.15
CA PHE A 360 -6.29 4.09 6.83
C PHE A 360 -7.65 4.71 6.46
N LEU A 361 -7.78 6.03 6.58
CA LEU A 361 -9.01 6.74 6.22
C LEU A 361 -9.37 6.55 4.75
N TYR A 362 -8.39 6.56 3.85
CA TYR A 362 -8.58 6.29 2.43
C TYR A 362 -9.08 4.87 2.19
N TYR A 363 -8.41 3.84 2.71
CA TYR A 363 -8.71 2.44 2.41
C TYR A 363 -9.95 1.89 3.12
N TYR A 364 -10.29 2.40 4.31
CA TYR A 364 -11.37 1.86 5.14
C TYR A 364 -12.59 2.81 5.20
N GLN A 365 -12.72 3.67 4.20
CA GLN A 365 -13.77 4.67 4.07
C GLN A 365 -15.18 4.06 3.91
N HIS A 366 -16.17 4.75 4.49
CA HIS A 366 -17.60 4.60 4.21
C HIS A 366 -18.31 5.93 3.87
N GLU A 367 -17.63 7.07 4.08
CA GLU A 367 -18.20 8.42 3.94
C GLU A 367 -17.18 9.42 3.35
N THR A 368 -17.62 10.45 2.62
CA THR A 368 -16.74 11.46 2.01
C THR A 368 -15.93 12.27 3.02
N SER A 369 -16.47 12.49 4.23
CA SER A 369 -15.81 13.22 5.32
C SER A 369 -14.45 12.63 5.73
N TRP A 370 -14.26 11.33 5.53
CA TRP A 370 -13.00 10.64 5.82
C TRP A 370 -11.92 10.95 4.78
N LEU A 371 -12.31 11.13 3.51
CA LEU A 371 -11.39 11.52 2.45
C LEU A 371 -10.92 12.96 2.64
N GLU A 372 -11.81 13.87 3.04
CA GLU A 372 -11.45 15.25 3.40
C GLU A 372 -10.46 15.25 4.56
N GLN A 373 -10.74 14.49 5.63
CA GLN A 373 -9.81 14.37 6.75
C GLN A 373 -8.46 13.76 6.34
N ALA A 374 -8.46 12.74 5.48
CA ALA A 374 -7.22 12.16 4.96
C ALA A 374 -6.43 13.19 4.13
N HIS A 375 -7.12 13.98 3.32
CA HIS A 375 -6.51 15.05 2.54
C HIS A 375 -5.93 16.14 3.44
N GLU A 376 -6.66 16.62 4.45
CA GLU A 376 -6.16 17.57 5.46
C GLU A 376 -4.87 17.08 6.14
N LEU A 377 -4.83 15.80 6.52
CA LEU A 377 -3.64 15.18 7.14
C LEU A 377 -2.42 15.15 6.21
N VAL A 378 -2.63 14.92 4.91
CA VAL A 378 -1.54 14.94 3.92
C VAL A 378 -1.14 16.38 3.61
N GLU A 379 -2.09 17.31 3.58
CA GLU A 379 -1.86 18.74 3.40
C GLU A 379 -1.06 19.36 4.55
N GLU A 380 -1.25 18.90 5.79
CA GLU A 380 -0.38 19.28 6.92
C GLU A 380 1.10 18.94 6.67
N LEU A 381 1.37 17.91 5.85
CA LEU A 381 2.71 17.49 5.48
C LEU A 381 3.27 18.25 4.27
N ARG A 382 2.45 19.13 3.65
CA ARG A 382 2.84 19.91 2.47
C ARG A 382 4.09 20.74 2.80
N GLY A 383 5.21 20.30 2.24
CA GLY A 383 6.58 20.83 2.32
C GLY A 383 7.51 20.20 3.37
N SER A 384 7.10 19.15 4.09
CA SER A 384 8.02 18.33 4.92
C SER A 384 8.17 16.90 4.39
N ALA A 385 7.33 16.52 3.41
CA ALA A 385 7.36 15.21 2.77
C ALA A 385 7.03 15.27 1.26
N MET A 386 7.09 16.45 0.63
CA MET A 386 6.71 16.64 -0.79
C MET A 386 7.78 16.17 -1.78
N ASN A 387 8.88 15.63 -1.28
CA ASN A 387 9.90 14.95 -2.07
C ASN A 387 9.73 13.42 -2.08
N ASP A 388 8.76 12.88 -1.34
CA ASP A 388 8.45 11.44 -1.31
C ASP A 388 7.36 11.12 -2.35
N PRO A 389 7.68 10.35 -3.41
CA PRO A 389 6.71 9.95 -4.42
C PRO A 389 5.46 9.26 -3.86
N SER A 390 5.56 8.52 -2.76
CA SER A 390 4.43 7.82 -2.15
C SER A 390 3.44 8.79 -1.50
N VAL A 391 3.95 9.84 -0.84
CA VAL A 391 3.12 10.89 -0.22
C VAL A 391 2.49 11.76 -1.32
N LEU A 392 3.23 12.10 -2.36
CA LEU A 392 2.72 12.80 -3.54
C LEU A 392 1.61 12.01 -4.23
N ALA A 393 1.81 10.70 -4.44
CA ALA A 393 0.81 9.83 -5.05
C ALA A 393 -0.46 9.75 -4.18
N LEU A 394 -0.32 9.67 -2.85
CA LEU A 394 -1.46 9.71 -1.94
C LEU A 394 -2.22 11.05 -2.01
N HIS A 395 -1.50 12.18 -2.06
CA HIS A 395 -2.11 13.51 -2.22
C HIS A 395 -2.94 13.60 -3.50
N LEU A 396 -2.36 13.27 -4.65
CA LEU A 396 -3.05 13.30 -5.94
C LEU A 396 -4.25 12.34 -5.96
N ARG A 397 -4.08 11.14 -5.39
CA ARG A 397 -5.14 10.14 -5.28
C ARG A 397 -6.31 10.62 -4.45
N LEU A 398 -6.04 11.33 -3.35
CA LEU A 398 -7.09 11.92 -2.51
C LEU A 398 -7.83 13.04 -3.25
N LEU A 399 -7.13 13.90 -3.99
CA LEU A 399 -7.77 14.94 -4.80
C LEU A 399 -8.70 14.35 -5.87
N ILE A 400 -8.26 13.36 -6.63
CA ILE A 400 -9.14 12.73 -7.64
C ILE A 400 -10.30 11.97 -6.98
N ALA A 401 -10.08 11.30 -5.85
CA ALA A 401 -11.14 10.63 -5.09
C ALA A 401 -12.20 11.61 -4.56
N LEU A 402 -11.80 12.84 -4.23
CA LEU A 402 -12.66 13.97 -3.88
C LEU A 402 -13.29 14.69 -5.11
N ASN A 403 -13.07 14.17 -6.33
CA ASN A 403 -13.51 14.76 -7.60
C ASN A 403 -12.89 16.14 -7.91
N ARG A 404 -11.67 16.42 -7.40
CA ARG A 404 -10.92 17.68 -7.59
C ARG A 404 -9.83 17.51 -8.66
N ASP A 405 -10.22 17.01 -9.85
CA ASP A 405 -9.29 16.64 -10.93
C ASP A 405 -8.41 17.80 -11.40
N GLU A 406 -8.97 19.01 -11.53
CA GLU A 406 -8.22 20.21 -11.97
C GLU A 406 -7.11 20.57 -10.96
N GLU A 407 -7.39 20.46 -9.66
CA GLU A 407 -6.39 20.70 -8.62
C GLU A 407 -5.32 19.62 -8.61
N ALA A 408 -5.71 18.36 -8.83
CA ALA A 408 -4.77 17.25 -8.94
C ALA A 408 -3.86 17.40 -10.16
N GLU A 409 -4.40 17.78 -11.32
CA GLU A 409 -3.63 17.99 -12.54
C GLU A 409 -2.66 19.17 -12.38
N ALA A 410 -3.13 20.30 -11.82
CA ALA A 410 -2.26 21.44 -11.53
C ALA A 410 -1.13 21.08 -10.55
N ALA A 411 -1.43 20.30 -9.50
CA ALA A 411 -0.42 19.82 -8.56
C ALA A 411 0.59 18.88 -9.24
N TYR A 412 0.13 18.00 -10.14
CA TYR A 412 0.98 17.10 -10.91
C TYR A 412 1.88 17.83 -11.90
N ASP A 413 1.34 18.83 -12.61
CA ASP A 413 2.08 19.63 -13.60
C ASP A 413 3.14 20.54 -12.96
N ALA A 414 2.97 20.89 -11.69
CA ALA A 414 3.98 21.61 -10.91
C ALA A 414 5.17 20.73 -10.50
N LEU A 415 5.09 19.40 -10.63
CA LEU A 415 6.16 18.50 -10.25
C LEU A 415 7.35 18.59 -11.22
N PRO A 416 8.59 18.39 -10.72
CA PRO A 416 9.75 18.18 -11.58
C PRO A 416 9.54 17.06 -12.60
N ARG A 417 10.14 17.23 -13.78
CA ARG A 417 9.98 16.27 -14.88
C ARG A 417 10.40 14.85 -14.49
N GLY A 418 11.47 14.68 -13.71
CA GLY A 418 11.91 13.37 -13.22
C GLY A 418 10.91 12.72 -12.26
N MET A 419 10.28 13.51 -11.37
CA MET A 419 9.22 13.03 -10.48
C MET A 419 8.03 12.47 -11.27
N THR A 420 7.61 13.11 -12.36
CA THR A 420 6.51 12.59 -13.21
C THR A 420 6.82 11.24 -13.87
N ARG A 421 8.08 10.79 -13.85
CA ARG A 421 8.54 9.52 -14.44
C ARG A 421 8.74 8.40 -13.42
N VAL A 422 8.60 8.67 -12.12
CA VAL A 422 8.62 7.59 -11.12
C VAL A 422 7.36 6.73 -11.28
N ALA A 423 7.48 5.44 -11.02
CA ALA A 423 6.46 4.45 -11.32
C ALA A 423 5.13 4.74 -10.60
N GLU A 424 5.20 5.35 -9.42
CA GLU A 424 4.06 5.69 -8.56
C GLU A 424 3.27 6.90 -9.08
N LEU A 425 3.93 7.82 -9.79
CA LEU A 425 3.32 9.08 -10.26
C LEU A 425 3.01 9.05 -11.76
N ALA A 426 3.72 8.27 -12.56
CA ALA A 426 3.49 8.20 -14.01
C ALA A 426 2.03 7.90 -14.39
N PRO A 427 1.28 7.00 -13.72
CA PRO A 427 -0.12 6.71 -14.04
C PRO A 427 -1.06 7.92 -14.05
N PHE A 428 -0.79 8.94 -13.21
CA PHE A 428 -1.63 10.13 -13.12
C PHE A 428 -1.66 10.93 -14.43
N ARG A 429 -0.54 11.00 -15.18
CA ARG A 429 -0.53 11.66 -16.50
C ARG A 429 -1.54 11.00 -17.45
N MET A 430 -1.52 9.66 -17.52
CA MET A 430 -2.45 8.92 -18.37
C MET A 430 -3.89 9.02 -17.87
N TYR A 431 -4.11 9.10 -16.56
CA TYR A 431 -5.42 9.42 -15.99
C TYR A 431 -5.94 10.77 -16.51
N PHE A 432 -5.18 11.85 -16.38
CA PHE A 432 -5.63 13.18 -16.84
C PHE A 432 -5.88 13.23 -18.35
N GLN A 433 -5.02 12.58 -19.15
CA GLN A 433 -5.22 12.43 -20.59
C GLN A 433 -6.54 11.69 -20.91
N ALA A 434 -6.82 10.59 -20.23
CA ALA A 434 -8.08 9.86 -20.40
C ALA A 434 -9.29 10.71 -19.99
N ARG A 435 -9.20 11.48 -18.89
CA ARG A 435 -10.25 12.42 -18.45
C ARG A 435 -10.50 13.53 -19.47
N ALA A 436 -9.46 13.97 -20.17
CA ALA A 436 -9.55 14.96 -21.24
C ALA A 436 -10.01 14.38 -22.60
N GLY A 437 -10.36 13.08 -22.66
CA GLY A 437 -10.77 12.40 -23.90
C GLY A 437 -9.61 12.13 -24.87
N GLN A 438 -8.36 12.16 -24.39
CA GLN A 438 -7.15 11.92 -25.17
C GLN A 438 -6.75 10.43 -25.09
N ASP A 439 -7.68 9.54 -25.43
CA ASP A 439 -7.53 8.08 -25.25
C ASP A 439 -6.27 7.51 -25.90
N GLU A 440 -5.92 7.97 -27.09
CA GLU A 440 -4.73 7.49 -27.83
C GLU A 440 -3.42 7.86 -27.12
N GLU A 441 -3.33 9.07 -26.56
CA GLU A 441 -2.14 9.51 -25.83
C GLU A 441 -2.02 8.80 -24.48
N ALA A 442 -3.15 8.61 -23.78
CA ALA A 442 -3.19 7.80 -22.56
C ALA A 442 -2.75 6.34 -22.84
N ARG A 443 -3.22 5.73 -23.94
CA ARG A 443 -2.83 4.37 -24.34
C ARG A 443 -1.32 4.28 -24.60
N LYS A 444 -0.76 5.18 -25.43
CA LYS A 444 0.69 5.24 -25.68
C LYS A 444 1.49 5.42 -24.40
N GLY A 445 1.02 6.28 -23.49
CA GLY A 445 1.62 6.50 -22.18
C GLY A 445 1.67 5.20 -21.35
N TRP A 446 0.57 4.45 -21.30
CA TRP A 446 0.52 3.14 -20.64
C TRP A 446 1.45 2.11 -21.28
N VAL A 447 1.46 1.99 -22.61
CA VAL A 447 2.38 1.06 -23.31
C VAL A 447 3.83 1.35 -22.96
N ARG A 448 4.21 2.64 -22.97
CA ARG A 448 5.55 3.07 -22.56
C ARG A 448 5.82 2.74 -21.09
N HIS A 449 4.92 3.10 -20.19
CA HIS A 449 5.07 2.86 -18.76
C HIS A 449 5.26 1.37 -18.45
N LEU A 450 4.43 0.50 -19.04
CA LEU A 450 4.52 -0.95 -18.87
C LEU A 450 5.80 -1.54 -19.49
N GLY A 451 6.36 -0.93 -20.53
CA GLY A 451 7.64 -1.34 -21.12
C GLY A 451 8.88 -0.87 -20.34
N GLU A 452 8.77 0.24 -19.61
CA GLU A 452 9.87 0.80 -18.81
C GLU A 452 9.93 0.24 -17.37
N THR A 453 8.82 -0.32 -16.89
CA THR A 453 8.65 -0.90 -15.53
C THR A 453 8.54 -2.43 -15.58
N ALA A 454 8.75 -3.11 -14.44
CA ALA A 454 8.67 -4.56 -14.34
C ALA A 454 7.43 -5.01 -13.54
N HIS A 455 6.24 -4.62 -14.02
CA HIS A 455 4.96 -5.02 -13.42
C HIS A 455 4.82 -6.54 -13.32
N ILE A 456 4.27 -7.01 -12.20
CA ILE A 456 4.31 -8.42 -11.79
C ILE A 456 3.59 -9.35 -12.78
N ALA A 457 2.45 -8.95 -13.35
CA ALA A 457 1.71 -9.80 -14.28
C ALA A 457 2.33 -9.87 -15.69
N LEU A 458 3.38 -9.10 -15.95
CA LEU A 458 4.13 -9.10 -17.20
C LEU A 458 5.53 -9.71 -17.06
N ASN A 459 6.04 -9.75 -15.83
CA ASN A 459 7.39 -10.21 -15.50
C ASN A 459 7.36 -11.26 -14.39
N ALA A 460 6.28 -12.04 -14.34
CA ALA A 460 6.05 -13.04 -13.32
C ALA A 460 7.13 -14.13 -13.36
N ARG A 461 7.51 -14.68 -12.21
CA ARG A 461 8.50 -15.76 -12.11
C ARG A 461 7.83 -17.11 -12.33
N SER A 462 7.15 -17.24 -13.46
CA SER A 462 6.37 -18.42 -13.83
C SER A 462 6.64 -18.82 -15.28
N SER A 463 6.48 -20.10 -15.60
CA SER A 463 6.48 -20.58 -16.98
C SER A 463 5.20 -20.17 -17.70
N TYR A 464 5.22 -20.18 -19.03
CA TYR A 464 4.00 -20.10 -19.82
C TYR A 464 3.20 -21.41 -19.72
N PRO A 465 1.85 -21.35 -19.80
CA PRO A 465 1.03 -22.54 -19.77
C PRO A 465 1.25 -23.40 -21.02
N GLU A 466 1.16 -24.72 -20.85
CA GLU A 466 1.25 -25.71 -21.92
C GLU A 466 -0.12 -25.93 -22.56
N GLU A 467 -0.16 -26.04 -23.88
CA GLU A 467 -1.39 -26.35 -24.62
C GLU A 467 -1.75 -27.82 -24.44
N VAL A 468 -2.89 -28.10 -23.80
CA VAL A 468 -3.40 -29.47 -23.63
C VAL A 468 -4.28 -29.84 -24.82
N GLN A 469 -5.22 -28.95 -25.16
CA GLN A 469 -6.12 -29.11 -26.29
C GLN A 469 -6.62 -27.73 -26.74
N ILE A 470 -6.27 -27.32 -27.96
CA ILE A 470 -6.77 -26.08 -28.55
C ILE A 470 -7.84 -26.41 -29.58
N ARG A 471 -9.07 -25.94 -29.34
CA ARG A 471 -10.22 -26.15 -30.24
C ARG A 471 -10.63 -24.90 -30.99
N PHE A 472 -10.15 -23.74 -30.57
CA PHE A 472 -10.42 -22.47 -31.23
C PHE A 472 -9.82 -22.47 -32.64
N ASP A 473 -10.65 -22.19 -33.64
CA ASP A 473 -10.27 -22.23 -35.06
C ASP A 473 -9.81 -20.88 -35.62
N GLY A 474 -9.85 -19.83 -34.80
CA GLY A 474 -9.47 -18.47 -35.20
C GLY A 474 -10.57 -17.70 -35.91
N THR A 475 -11.83 -18.14 -35.83
CA THR A 475 -12.98 -17.45 -36.44
C THR A 475 -13.08 -16.00 -35.94
N PRO A 476 -12.91 -14.99 -36.80
CA PRO A 476 -12.92 -13.58 -36.39
C PRO A 476 -14.27 -13.14 -35.82
N GLY A 477 -14.26 -12.16 -34.92
CA GLY A 477 -15.47 -11.54 -34.38
C GLY A 477 -16.17 -12.32 -33.26
N GLN A 478 -15.70 -13.52 -32.93
CA GLN A 478 -16.17 -14.29 -31.78
C GLN A 478 -15.87 -13.58 -30.44
N VAL A 479 -16.74 -13.79 -29.46
CA VAL A 479 -16.58 -13.39 -28.06
C VAL A 479 -15.87 -14.51 -27.30
N LEU A 480 -14.76 -14.19 -26.65
CA LEU A 480 -13.88 -15.18 -26.03
C LEU A 480 -13.83 -15.00 -24.52
N SER A 481 -13.94 -16.09 -23.75
CA SER A 481 -13.73 -16.07 -22.30
C SER A 481 -12.37 -16.65 -21.92
N PHE A 482 -11.71 -16.07 -20.92
CA PHE A 482 -10.41 -16.46 -20.39
C PHE A 482 -10.47 -16.59 -18.87
N THR A 483 -10.21 -17.80 -18.37
CA THR A 483 -10.34 -18.14 -16.95
C THR A 483 -9.18 -19.03 -16.49
N THR A 484 -8.63 -18.73 -15.31
CA THR A 484 -7.73 -19.65 -14.61
C THR A 484 -8.58 -20.46 -13.63
N VAL A 485 -8.37 -21.78 -13.58
CA VAL A 485 -9.17 -22.67 -12.72
C VAL A 485 -8.28 -23.60 -11.90
N PHE A 486 -8.67 -23.84 -10.66
CA PHE A 486 -8.14 -24.89 -9.79
C PHE A 486 -9.28 -25.48 -9.00
N ASN A 487 -9.48 -26.79 -9.09
CA ASN A 487 -10.54 -27.52 -8.42
C ASN A 487 -11.91 -26.81 -8.56
N GLY A 488 -12.34 -26.61 -9.81
CA GLY A 488 -13.50 -25.82 -10.16
C GLY A 488 -14.77 -26.63 -10.43
N ILE A 489 -14.80 -27.94 -10.14
CA ILE A 489 -15.88 -28.82 -10.63
C ILE A 489 -17.27 -28.38 -10.17
N GLU A 490 -17.36 -27.74 -8.99
CA GLU A 490 -18.61 -27.19 -8.44
C GLU A 490 -19.20 -26.01 -9.25
N TYR A 491 -18.40 -25.37 -10.12
CA TYR A 491 -18.79 -24.16 -10.85
C TYR A 491 -18.81 -24.34 -12.37
N VAL A 492 -17.94 -25.19 -12.94
CA VAL A 492 -17.67 -25.22 -14.38
C VAL A 492 -18.91 -25.47 -15.25
N GLU A 493 -19.82 -26.35 -14.82
CA GLU A 493 -21.06 -26.61 -15.57
C GLU A 493 -21.98 -25.38 -15.60
N TRP A 494 -22.22 -24.77 -14.43
CA TRP A 494 -23.01 -23.55 -14.31
C TRP A 494 -22.38 -22.39 -15.11
N PHE A 495 -21.06 -22.20 -14.97
CA PHE A 495 -20.32 -21.13 -15.65
C PHE A 495 -20.44 -21.25 -17.16
N LEU A 496 -20.16 -22.42 -17.72
CA LEU A 496 -20.28 -22.65 -19.16
C LEU A 496 -21.71 -22.44 -19.64
N GLY A 497 -22.71 -22.95 -18.92
CA GLY A 497 -24.12 -22.73 -19.23
C GLY A 497 -24.47 -21.24 -19.27
N TYR A 498 -24.14 -20.49 -18.22
CA TYR A 498 -24.41 -19.06 -18.11
C TYR A 498 -23.80 -18.26 -19.26
N TYR A 499 -22.53 -18.48 -19.57
CA TYR A 499 -21.84 -17.70 -20.60
C TYR A 499 -22.18 -18.13 -22.02
N ARG A 500 -22.54 -19.40 -22.26
CA ARG A 500 -23.11 -19.83 -23.55
C ARG A 500 -24.45 -19.13 -23.81
N ASP A 501 -25.33 -19.11 -22.81
CA ASP A 501 -26.62 -18.41 -22.89
C ASP A 501 -26.45 -16.90 -23.08
N LEU A 502 -25.40 -16.33 -22.48
CA LEU A 502 -25.04 -14.92 -22.66
C LEU A 502 -24.53 -14.60 -24.08
N GLY A 503 -24.00 -15.59 -24.81
CA GLY A 503 -23.45 -15.46 -26.16
C GLY A 503 -21.92 -15.43 -26.23
N VAL A 504 -21.23 -16.12 -25.32
CA VAL A 504 -19.79 -16.42 -25.47
C VAL A 504 -19.61 -17.57 -26.45
N ASP A 505 -18.74 -17.38 -27.44
CA ASP A 505 -18.54 -18.35 -28.52
C ASP A 505 -17.49 -19.41 -28.18
N HIS A 506 -16.43 -19.02 -27.46
CA HIS A 506 -15.32 -19.93 -27.15
C HIS A 506 -14.69 -19.65 -25.78
N PHE A 507 -14.27 -20.71 -25.09
CA PHE A 507 -13.72 -20.65 -23.75
C PHE A 507 -12.25 -21.08 -23.72
N PHE A 508 -11.40 -20.27 -23.09
CA PHE A 508 -10.01 -20.60 -22.78
C PHE A 508 -9.86 -20.81 -21.27
N PHE A 509 -9.45 -22.01 -20.90
CA PHE A 509 -9.11 -22.36 -19.53
C PHE A 509 -7.62 -22.59 -19.37
N VAL A 510 -7.03 -21.99 -18.34
CA VAL A 510 -5.72 -22.39 -17.82
C VAL A 510 -5.95 -23.15 -16.51
N ASP A 511 -5.80 -24.47 -16.56
CA ASP A 511 -5.87 -25.32 -15.38
C ASP A 511 -4.58 -25.23 -14.55
N ASN A 512 -4.72 -25.00 -13.25
CA ASN A 512 -3.60 -24.92 -12.31
C ASN A 512 -3.39 -26.23 -11.53
N GLY A 513 -3.52 -27.38 -12.20
CA GLY A 513 -3.32 -28.69 -11.62
C GLY A 513 -4.51 -29.18 -10.79
N SER A 514 -5.72 -29.07 -11.34
CA SER A 514 -6.92 -29.58 -10.67
C SER A 514 -6.89 -31.10 -10.51
N THR A 515 -7.53 -31.60 -9.45
CA THR A 515 -7.57 -33.03 -9.09
C THR A 515 -8.97 -33.56 -8.82
N ASP A 516 -10.01 -32.77 -9.11
CA ASP A 516 -11.40 -32.99 -8.72
C ASP A 516 -12.32 -33.40 -9.88
N GLY A 517 -11.77 -33.68 -11.07
CA GLY A 517 -12.54 -33.96 -12.28
C GLY A 517 -12.74 -32.76 -13.21
N THR A 518 -12.28 -31.56 -12.82
CA THR A 518 -12.40 -30.33 -13.63
C THR A 518 -11.78 -30.49 -15.03
N VAL A 519 -10.59 -31.08 -15.11
CA VAL A 519 -9.84 -31.22 -16.37
C VAL A 519 -10.57 -32.15 -17.35
N GLU A 520 -11.06 -33.29 -16.85
CA GLU A 520 -11.81 -34.27 -17.64
C GLU A 520 -13.09 -33.65 -18.19
N PHE A 521 -13.85 -32.97 -17.32
CA PHE A 521 -15.09 -32.29 -17.72
C PHE A 521 -14.85 -31.24 -18.81
N LEU A 522 -13.85 -30.37 -18.64
CA LEU A 522 -13.53 -29.30 -19.58
C LEU A 522 -13.02 -29.83 -20.93
N ARG A 523 -12.24 -30.92 -20.94
CA ARG A 523 -11.70 -31.52 -22.17
C ARG A 523 -12.80 -32.08 -23.09
N ASP A 524 -13.90 -32.54 -22.50
CA ASP A 524 -15.03 -33.11 -23.23
C ASP A 524 -15.93 -32.03 -23.87
N GLN A 525 -15.76 -30.75 -23.51
CA GLN A 525 -16.54 -29.65 -24.07
C GLN A 525 -16.03 -29.28 -25.48
N PRO A 526 -16.92 -29.14 -26.48
CA PRO A 526 -16.54 -28.88 -27.87
C PRO A 526 -16.02 -27.46 -28.14
N ASP A 527 -16.40 -26.50 -27.31
CA ASP A 527 -16.16 -25.06 -27.36
C ASP A 527 -15.07 -24.59 -26.37
N VAL A 528 -14.28 -25.53 -25.84
CA VAL A 528 -13.23 -25.26 -24.84
C VAL A 528 -11.84 -25.52 -25.43
N SER A 529 -10.97 -24.52 -25.30
CA SER A 529 -9.52 -24.68 -25.39
C SER A 529 -8.93 -24.76 -23.99
N LEU A 530 -8.25 -25.86 -23.70
CA LEU A 530 -7.63 -26.14 -22.40
C LEU A 530 -6.11 -26.03 -22.49
N LEU A 531 -5.55 -25.28 -21.55
CA LEU A 531 -4.13 -25.20 -21.26
C LEU A 531 -3.90 -25.61 -19.80
N SER A 532 -2.65 -25.95 -19.45
CA SER A 532 -2.29 -26.34 -18.09
C SER A 532 -1.00 -25.68 -17.64
N ASN A 533 -0.96 -25.25 -16.38
CA ASN A 533 0.27 -24.87 -15.69
C ASN A 533 0.17 -25.24 -14.20
N PRO A 534 0.84 -26.32 -13.74
CA PRO A 534 0.81 -26.73 -12.34
C PRO A 534 1.78 -25.92 -11.44
N GLY A 535 2.43 -24.87 -11.97
CA GLY A 535 3.32 -24.00 -11.21
C GLY A 535 2.61 -23.15 -10.16
N SER A 536 3.39 -22.40 -9.38
CA SER A 536 2.82 -21.52 -8.34
C SER A 536 1.90 -20.45 -8.97
N PHE A 537 0.67 -20.40 -8.46
CA PHE A 537 -0.34 -19.42 -8.84
C PHE A 537 0.00 -18.04 -8.28
N ALA A 538 0.54 -17.95 -7.07
CA ALA A 538 1.05 -16.68 -6.53
C ALA A 538 2.16 -16.12 -7.43
N ALA A 539 3.15 -16.96 -7.79
CA ALA A 539 4.29 -16.55 -8.60
C ALA A 539 3.93 -16.15 -10.04
N SER A 540 2.74 -16.52 -10.54
CA SER A 540 2.19 -16.11 -11.84
C SER A 540 1.33 -14.85 -11.77
N ALA A 541 1.42 -14.08 -10.69
CA ALA A 541 0.54 -12.95 -10.40
C ALA A 541 -0.93 -13.37 -10.34
N CYS A 542 -1.21 -14.44 -9.58
CA CYS A 542 -2.53 -15.06 -9.49
C CYS A 542 -3.12 -15.42 -10.87
N GLY A 543 -2.31 -16.06 -11.72
CA GLY A 543 -2.72 -16.56 -13.04
C GLY A 543 -2.80 -15.51 -14.15
N VAL A 544 -2.71 -14.21 -13.82
CA VAL A 544 -2.84 -13.13 -14.81
C VAL A 544 -1.69 -13.16 -15.82
N PHE A 545 -0.49 -13.59 -15.42
CA PHE A 545 0.62 -13.78 -16.36
C PHE A 545 0.28 -14.82 -17.45
N TRP A 546 -0.34 -15.93 -17.06
CA TRP A 546 -0.75 -16.98 -18.00
C TRP A 546 -1.85 -16.46 -18.92
N LEU A 547 -2.88 -15.82 -18.38
CA LEU A 547 -3.98 -15.31 -19.18
C LEU A 547 -3.54 -14.18 -20.13
N ASN A 548 -2.64 -13.29 -19.72
CA ASN A 548 -2.02 -12.33 -20.65
C ASN A 548 -1.36 -13.03 -21.85
N HIS A 549 -0.65 -14.14 -21.63
CA HIS A 549 -0.03 -14.91 -22.71
C HIS A 549 -1.09 -15.48 -23.66
N VAL A 550 -2.12 -16.14 -23.11
CA VAL A 550 -3.19 -16.78 -23.91
C VAL A 550 -4.02 -15.72 -24.66
N MET A 551 -4.40 -14.62 -24.00
CA MET A 551 -5.13 -13.51 -24.61
C MET A 551 -4.34 -12.82 -25.72
N ARG A 552 -3.02 -12.64 -25.56
CA ARG A 552 -2.18 -12.06 -26.64
C ARG A 552 -2.09 -12.97 -27.87
N ARG A 553 -2.13 -14.28 -27.66
CA ARG A 553 -2.02 -15.26 -28.73
C ARG A 553 -3.34 -15.47 -29.48
N TYR A 554 -4.46 -15.51 -28.75
CA TYR A 554 -5.76 -15.90 -29.30
C TYR A 554 -6.83 -14.82 -29.25
N GLY A 555 -6.70 -13.84 -28.35
CA GLY A 555 -7.71 -12.81 -28.11
C GLY A 555 -7.61 -11.58 -29.02
N VAL A 556 -6.45 -11.31 -29.61
CA VAL A 556 -6.24 -10.07 -30.39
C VAL A 556 -7.27 -9.93 -31.50
N GLY A 557 -7.99 -8.80 -31.52
CA GLY A 557 -9.06 -8.51 -32.46
C GLY A 557 -10.46 -8.91 -31.98
N HIS A 558 -10.57 -9.61 -30.86
CA HIS A 558 -11.82 -10.07 -30.26
C HIS A 558 -12.21 -9.23 -29.04
N TRP A 559 -13.50 -9.28 -28.69
CA TRP A 559 -13.95 -8.96 -27.35
C TRP A 559 -13.63 -10.13 -26.43
N CYS A 560 -12.92 -9.84 -25.35
CA CYS A 560 -12.42 -10.84 -24.42
C CYS A 560 -12.94 -10.58 -23.01
N LEU A 561 -13.50 -11.63 -22.42
CA LEU A 561 -13.90 -11.69 -21.02
C LEU A 561 -12.76 -12.30 -20.19
N HIS A 562 -12.32 -11.60 -19.15
CA HIS A 562 -11.38 -12.12 -18.16
C HIS A 562 -12.12 -12.29 -16.83
N LEU A 563 -12.41 -13.55 -16.47
CA LEU A 563 -13.38 -13.90 -15.44
C LEU A 563 -12.82 -14.96 -14.49
N ASP A 564 -13.15 -14.83 -13.21
CA ASP A 564 -13.00 -15.92 -12.25
C ASP A 564 -14.19 -16.90 -12.40
N ILE A 565 -13.98 -18.18 -12.06
CA ILE A 565 -14.97 -19.24 -12.31
C ILE A 565 -16.27 -19.07 -11.50
N ASP A 566 -16.23 -18.25 -10.45
CA ASP A 566 -17.35 -17.91 -9.55
C ASP A 566 -18.00 -16.55 -9.91
N GLU A 567 -17.79 -16.02 -11.11
CA GLU A 567 -18.29 -14.70 -11.55
C GLU A 567 -19.28 -14.76 -12.73
N ALA A 568 -20.42 -14.08 -12.62
CA ALA A 568 -21.40 -13.88 -13.69
C ALA A 568 -21.52 -12.41 -14.12
N LEU A 569 -21.25 -12.12 -15.40
CA LEU A 569 -21.39 -10.79 -15.99
C LEU A 569 -22.87 -10.41 -16.17
N VAL A 570 -23.26 -9.24 -15.67
CA VAL A 570 -24.55 -8.60 -15.92
C VAL A 570 -24.37 -7.17 -16.43
N PHE A 571 -25.30 -6.69 -17.25
CA PHE A 571 -25.22 -5.37 -17.88
C PHE A 571 -26.59 -4.67 -18.05
N PRO A 572 -26.63 -3.33 -18.23
CA PRO A 572 -27.88 -2.58 -18.29
C PRO A 572 -28.85 -3.02 -19.39
N GLY A 573 -30.04 -3.45 -19.02
CA GLY A 573 -31.11 -3.88 -19.94
C GLY A 573 -31.06 -5.35 -20.35
N MET A 574 -30.15 -6.14 -19.77
CA MET A 574 -30.15 -7.60 -19.90
C MET A 574 -31.52 -8.21 -19.54
N ASP A 575 -32.12 -7.79 -18.42
CA ASP A 575 -33.46 -8.27 -18.00
C ASP A 575 -34.59 -7.86 -18.97
N SER A 576 -34.34 -6.90 -19.85
CA SER A 576 -35.27 -6.44 -20.89
C SER A 576 -35.02 -7.10 -22.24
N GLY A 577 -34.20 -8.15 -22.29
CA GLY A 577 -33.91 -8.94 -23.49
C GLY A 577 -32.75 -8.42 -24.34
N ARG A 578 -31.93 -7.47 -23.84
CA ARG A 578 -30.72 -7.05 -24.57
C ARG A 578 -29.66 -8.16 -24.51
N SER A 579 -29.09 -8.51 -25.65
CA SER A 579 -28.04 -9.53 -25.75
C SER A 579 -26.63 -8.96 -25.59
N LEU A 580 -25.65 -9.81 -25.28
CA LEU A 580 -24.24 -9.42 -25.25
C LEU A 580 -23.79 -8.89 -26.62
N ALA A 581 -24.19 -9.56 -27.70
CA ALA A 581 -23.87 -9.14 -29.07
C ALA A 581 -24.36 -7.72 -29.38
N GLN A 582 -25.58 -7.36 -28.94
CA GLN A 582 -26.10 -6.00 -29.06
C GLN A 582 -25.23 -5.01 -28.28
N MET A 583 -24.82 -5.34 -27.06
CA MET A 583 -23.92 -4.48 -26.27
C MET A 583 -22.57 -4.26 -26.95
N LEU A 584 -21.96 -5.32 -27.46
CA LEU A 584 -20.67 -5.24 -28.15
C LEU A 584 -20.77 -4.48 -29.48
N ALA A 585 -21.87 -4.64 -30.23
CA ALA A 585 -22.13 -3.87 -31.44
C ALA A 585 -22.26 -2.37 -31.13
N TYR A 586 -22.93 -2.01 -30.03
CA TYR A 586 -22.98 -0.63 -29.54
C TYR A 586 -21.58 -0.12 -29.15
N PHE A 587 -20.77 -0.93 -28.47
CA PHE A 587 -19.40 -0.56 -28.14
C PHE A 587 -18.56 -0.30 -29.38
N ASP A 588 -18.61 -1.20 -30.36
CA ASP A 588 -17.88 -1.06 -31.63
C ASP A 588 -18.33 0.18 -32.39
N ALA A 589 -19.64 0.46 -32.46
CA ALA A 589 -20.18 1.64 -33.13
C ALA A 589 -19.72 2.97 -32.51
N ASN A 590 -19.44 2.98 -31.20
CA ASN A 590 -18.97 4.16 -30.45
C ASN A 590 -17.44 4.17 -30.22
N GLY A 591 -16.74 3.14 -30.71
CA GLY A 591 -15.31 2.94 -30.54
C GLY A 591 -14.88 2.68 -29.10
N PHE A 592 -15.77 2.17 -28.25
CA PHE A 592 -15.40 1.71 -26.90
C PHE A 592 -14.60 0.42 -26.99
N GLU A 593 -13.67 0.24 -26.05
CA GLU A 593 -12.69 -0.85 -26.03
C GLU A 593 -12.59 -1.52 -24.66
N LEU A 594 -13.21 -0.96 -23.62
CA LEU A 594 -13.17 -1.51 -22.26
C LEU A 594 -14.45 -1.17 -21.49
N ALA A 595 -15.08 -2.18 -20.90
CA ALA A 595 -16.14 -1.98 -19.92
C ALA A 595 -15.61 -2.35 -18.53
N GLY A 596 -15.41 -1.34 -17.70
CA GLY A 596 -15.12 -1.53 -16.27
C GLY A 596 -16.35 -2.04 -15.54
N GLY A 597 -16.14 -2.88 -14.53
CA GLY A 597 -17.22 -3.46 -13.76
C GLY A 597 -17.01 -3.40 -12.25
N MET A 598 -18.12 -3.46 -11.52
CA MET A 598 -18.11 -3.73 -10.10
C MET A 598 -18.31 -5.23 -9.87
N MET A 599 -17.43 -5.85 -9.10
CA MET A 599 -17.65 -7.16 -8.52
C MET A 599 -18.57 -7.00 -7.30
N ILE A 600 -19.72 -7.67 -7.32
CA ILE A 600 -20.75 -7.60 -6.29
C ILE A 600 -20.88 -9.01 -5.71
N ASP A 601 -20.52 -9.17 -4.44
CA ASP A 601 -20.71 -10.44 -3.76
C ASP A 601 -22.21 -10.76 -3.67
N ILE A 602 -22.61 -11.93 -4.17
CA ILE A 602 -23.96 -12.47 -4.06
C ILE A 602 -23.93 -13.72 -3.17
N TYR A 603 -24.87 -13.80 -2.23
CA TYR A 603 -24.80 -14.77 -1.13
C TYR A 603 -26.19 -15.19 -0.62
N PRO A 604 -26.30 -16.37 0.04
CA PRO A 604 -27.54 -16.83 0.64
C PRO A 604 -27.87 -16.07 1.93
N ASP A 605 -29.05 -16.30 2.51
CA ASP A 605 -29.39 -15.74 3.82
C ASP A 605 -28.46 -16.23 4.93
N ALA A 606 -28.10 -17.51 4.87
CA ALA A 606 -27.13 -18.15 5.73
C ALA A 606 -26.25 -19.17 4.97
N LEU A 607 -25.03 -19.40 5.45
CA LEU A 607 -24.19 -20.51 4.99
C LEU A 607 -24.85 -21.84 5.40
N GLN A 608 -25.37 -22.58 4.42
CA GLN A 608 -25.95 -23.90 4.66
C GLN A 608 -24.89 -25.00 4.58
N SER A 609 -25.04 -26.02 5.42
CA SER A 609 -24.23 -27.24 5.35
C SER A 609 -24.74 -28.17 4.24
N GLY A 610 -24.54 -27.81 2.98
CA GLY A 610 -24.53 -28.74 1.85
C GLY A 610 -25.84 -29.41 1.43
N GLU A 611 -27.02 -28.85 1.73
CA GLU A 611 -28.33 -29.45 1.38
C GLU A 611 -29.12 -28.70 0.29
N GLU A 612 -28.56 -27.64 -0.31
CA GLU A 612 -29.28 -26.87 -1.36
C GLU A 612 -29.27 -27.59 -2.72
N SER A 613 -30.43 -27.65 -3.36
CA SER A 613 -30.56 -28.23 -4.70
C SER A 613 -29.88 -27.39 -5.79
N ASN A 614 -29.78 -26.07 -5.58
CA ASN A 614 -29.05 -25.15 -6.46
C ASN A 614 -28.46 -23.97 -5.65
N PRO A 615 -27.16 -24.01 -5.31
CA PRO A 615 -26.55 -23.00 -4.46
C PRO A 615 -26.37 -21.63 -5.15
N PHE A 616 -26.44 -21.59 -6.49
CA PHE A 616 -26.46 -20.35 -7.25
C PHE A 616 -27.81 -19.63 -7.14
N GLU A 617 -28.93 -20.36 -7.15
CA GLU A 617 -30.26 -19.78 -6.97
C GLU A 617 -30.51 -19.31 -5.53
N ALA A 618 -30.01 -20.05 -4.54
CA ALA A 618 -30.10 -19.66 -3.14
C ALA A 618 -29.32 -18.37 -2.84
N SER A 619 -28.22 -18.17 -3.54
CA SER A 619 -27.44 -16.93 -3.51
C SER A 619 -28.19 -15.80 -4.18
N CYS A 620 -29.02 -15.10 -3.40
CA CYS A 620 -29.96 -14.11 -3.90
C CYS A 620 -29.89 -12.78 -3.14
N TYR A 621 -28.98 -12.62 -2.19
CA TYR A 621 -28.75 -11.35 -1.49
C TYR A 621 -27.46 -10.70 -1.94
N ILE A 622 -27.50 -9.37 -2.06
CA ILE A 622 -26.35 -8.50 -2.31
C ILE A 622 -26.36 -7.39 -1.26
N ASP A 623 -25.20 -6.76 -1.05
CA ASP A 623 -25.14 -5.53 -0.28
C ASP A 623 -25.35 -4.28 -1.15
N ARG A 624 -25.88 -3.22 -0.53
CA ARG A 624 -26.02 -1.89 -1.16
C ARG A 624 -24.98 -0.86 -0.71
N ASP A 625 -24.13 -1.19 0.25
CA ASP A 625 -23.20 -0.25 0.91
C ASP A 625 -21.83 -0.16 0.22
N TYR A 626 -21.81 -0.33 -1.10
CA TYR A 626 -20.62 -0.10 -1.90
C TYR A 626 -20.35 1.39 -2.07
N VAL A 627 -19.09 1.78 -1.95
CA VAL A 627 -18.63 3.14 -2.27
C VAL A 627 -17.70 3.06 -3.47
N SER A 628 -17.94 3.94 -4.44
CA SER A 628 -17.11 4.10 -5.63
C SER A 628 -16.50 5.50 -5.61
N MET A 629 -15.19 5.56 -5.83
CA MET A 629 -14.45 6.81 -5.99
C MET A 629 -13.46 6.70 -7.14
N ARG A 630 -13.02 7.84 -7.68
CA ARG A 630 -12.06 7.85 -8.79
C ARG A 630 -10.71 7.30 -8.34
N ASN A 631 -10.01 6.71 -9.29
CA ASN A 631 -8.69 6.12 -9.10
C ASN A 631 -7.83 6.36 -10.34
N GLU A 632 -6.52 6.46 -10.17
CA GLU A 632 -5.59 6.75 -11.27
C GLU A 632 -5.35 5.57 -12.21
N LEU A 633 -5.69 4.35 -11.80
CA LEU A 633 -5.50 3.13 -12.59
C LEU A 633 -6.80 2.74 -13.32
N PRO A 634 -6.77 2.42 -14.63
CA PRO A 634 -7.93 1.92 -15.38
C PRO A 634 -8.54 0.69 -14.69
N PRO A 635 -9.87 0.57 -14.58
CA PRO A 635 -10.91 1.39 -15.23
C PRO A 635 -11.27 2.69 -14.48
N TYR A 636 -10.32 3.26 -13.74
CA TYR A 636 -10.37 4.58 -13.09
C TYR A 636 -11.39 4.72 -11.97
N ALA A 637 -11.77 3.58 -11.38
CA ALA A 637 -12.63 3.51 -10.21
C ALA A 637 -11.99 2.61 -9.15
N PHE A 638 -12.15 2.99 -7.89
CA PHE A 638 -11.85 2.13 -6.76
C PHE A 638 -13.14 1.91 -5.96
N VAL A 639 -13.68 0.70 -6.11
CA VAL A 639 -14.90 0.29 -5.42
C VAL A 639 -14.55 -0.51 -4.16
N LYS A 640 -15.28 -0.24 -3.08
CA LYS A 640 -15.11 -0.83 -1.74
C LYS A 640 -16.45 -1.13 -1.11
N GLY A 641 -16.46 -1.94 -0.05
CA GLY A 641 -17.64 -2.25 0.73
C GLY A 641 -18.10 -3.69 0.58
N GLY A 642 -19.38 -3.93 0.83
CA GLY A 642 -19.99 -5.26 0.75
C GLY A 642 -19.62 -6.20 1.90
N ILE A 643 -20.10 -7.44 1.80
CA ILE A 643 -20.09 -8.41 2.89
C ILE A 643 -18.67 -8.77 3.33
N ARG A 644 -17.72 -8.86 2.39
CA ARG A 644 -16.32 -9.18 2.72
C ARG A 644 -15.65 -8.10 3.56
N ALA A 645 -15.91 -6.83 3.27
CA ALA A 645 -15.40 -5.72 4.07
C ALA A 645 -16.00 -5.74 5.48
N LYS A 646 -17.31 -5.98 5.61
CA LYS A 646 -18.00 -6.06 6.91
C LYS A 646 -17.52 -7.24 7.77
N ARG A 647 -17.31 -8.40 7.16
CA ARG A 647 -16.87 -9.63 7.85
C ARG A 647 -15.43 -9.55 8.32
N THR A 648 -14.54 -9.03 7.48
CA THR A 648 -13.10 -9.05 7.74
C THR A 648 -12.57 -7.75 8.31
N GLY A 649 -13.34 -6.66 8.23
CA GLY A 649 -12.90 -5.31 8.57
C GLY A 649 -11.98 -4.69 7.53
N ARG A 650 -11.62 -5.41 6.46
CA ARG A 650 -10.66 -4.98 5.44
C ARG A 650 -11.35 -4.70 4.12
N SER A 651 -11.10 -3.51 3.58
CA SER A 651 -11.58 -3.20 2.23
C SER A 651 -10.73 -3.91 1.18
N LEU A 652 -11.39 -4.67 0.31
CA LEU A 652 -10.82 -5.18 -0.92
C LEU A 652 -11.18 -4.28 -2.09
N MET A 653 -10.41 -4.36 -3.17
CA MET A 653 -10.78 -3.74 -4.43
C MET A 653 -11.89 -4.56 -5.10
N MET A 654 -13.06 -3.96 -5.20
CA MET A 654 -14.24 -4.54 -5.84
C MET A 654 -14.37 -4.09 -7.31
N THR A 655 -13.48 -3.24 -7.80
CA THR A 655 -13.39 -2.88 -9.22
C THR A 655 -12.85 -4.05 -10.04
N LYS A 656 -13.38 -4.34 -11.23
CA LYS A 656 -12.85 -5.30 -12.20
C LYS A 656 -12.73 -4.66 -13.58
N ALA A 657 -11.85 -5.19 -14.43
CA ALA A 657 -11.80 -4.87 -15.86
C ALA A 657 -12.17 -6.11 -16.68
N PRO A 658 -13.44 -6.60 -16.60
CA PRO A 658 -13.78 -7.93 -17.08
C PRO A 658 -13.88 -8.04 -18.60
N LEU A 659 -14.22 -6.97 -19.31
CA LEU A 659 -14.54 -7.02 -20.74
C LEU A 659 -13.68 -6.01 -21.50
N VAL A 660 -12.77 -6.52 -22.33
CA VAL A 660 -11.81 -5.72 -23.09
C VAL A 660 -11.79 -6.13 -24.55
N LYS A 661 -11.73 -5.16 -25.46
CA LYS A 661 -11.38 -5.40 -26.86
C LYS A 661 -9.88 -5.60 -26.92
N MET A 662 -9.45 -6.84 -27.08
CA MET A 662 -8.04 -7.20 -26.94
C MET A 662 -7.24 -6.71 -28.16
N ARG A 663 -6.16 -5.99 -27.88
CA ARG A 663 -5.22 -5.46 -28.86
C ARG A 663 -3.82 -6.02 -28.58
N PRO A 664 -2.87 -5.94 -29.52
CA PRO A 664 -1.49 -6.38 -29.28
C PRO A 664 -0.82 -5.67 -28.09
N ASP A 665 -1.25 -4.45 -27.79
CA ASP A 665 -0.73 -3.59 -26.72
C ASP A 665 -1.58 -3.62 -25.44
N THR A 666 -2.66 -4.40 -25.41
CA THR A 666 -3.46 -4.61 -24.20
C THR A 666 -2.74 -5.56 -23.22
N ALA A 667 -2.74 -5.18 -21.94
CA ALA A 667 -2.15 -5.98 -20.88
C ALA A 667 -2.81 -5.69 -19.54
N TYR A 668 -3.09 -6.74 -18.78
CA TYR A 668 -3.31 -6.65 -17.33
C TYR A 668 -1.95 -6.61 -16.64
N PHE A 669 -1.73 -5.69 -15.70
CA PHE A 669 -0.37 -5.44 -15.18
C PHE A 669 -0.13 -5.95 -13.76
N ALA A 670 -1.17 -6.16 -12.96
CA ALA A 670 -1.04 -6.72 -11.61
C ALA A 670 -2.02 -7.86 -11.34
N ASN A 671 -3.28 -7.67 -11.72
CA ASN A 671 -4.39 -8.55 -11.43
C ASN A 671 -5.47 -8.34 -12.52
N ASN A 672 -6.59 -9.07 -12.47
CA ASN A 672 -7.71 -8.91 -13.41
C ASN A 672 -8.59 -7.65 -13.14
N HIS A 673 -8.17 -6.78 -12.21
CA HIS A 673 -8.88 -5.55 -11.87
C HIS A 673 -8.39 -4.35 -12.67
N ASN A 674 -7.15 -4.39 -13.19
CA ASN A 674 -6.55 -3.28 -13.90
C ASN A 674 -5.79 -3.73 -15.16
N CYS A 675 -6.02 -3.01 -16.25
CA CYS A 675 -5.28 -3.12 -17.50
C CYS A 675 -4.76 -1.75 -17.96
N GLY A 676 -3.85 -1.73 -18.93
CA GLY A 676 -3.45 -0.48 -19.58
C GLY A 676 -4.67 0.23 -20.20
N HIS A 677 -4.59 1.56 -20.36
CA HIS A 677 -5.73 2.36 -20.83
C HIS A 677 -6.30 1.86 -22.16
N GLN A 678 -7.62 1.82 -22.23
CA GLN A 678 -8.44 1.56 -23.41
C GLN A 678 -9.63 2.52 -23.34
N LYS A 679 -10.22 2.88 -24.48
CA LYS A 679 -11.36 3.80 -24.46
C LYS A 679 -12.54 3.19 -23.69
N MET A 680 -12.89 3.80 -22.56
CA MET A 680 -13.90 3.28 -21.63
C MET A 680 -15.31 3.42 -22.20
N ALA A 681 -16.13 2.38 -22.03
CA ALA A 681 -17.56 2.42 -22.28
C ALA A 681 -18.26 3.43 -21.37
N ASP A 682 -19.30 4.08 -21.90
CA ASP A 682 -20.11 5.06 -21.18
C ASP A 682 -21.08 4.39 -20.18
N ILE A 683 -21.40 3.11 -20.38
CA ILE A 683 -22.04 2.24 -19.39
C ILE A 683 -20.99 1.44 -18.59
N SER A 684 -21.38 0.85 -17.47
CA SER A 684 -20.57 -0.15 -16.76
C SER A 684 -21.21 -1.53 -16.82
N VAL A 685 -20.43 -2.55 -16.50
CA VAL A 685 -20.93 -3.92 -16.24
C VAL A 685 -20.83 -4.23 -14.74
N ALA A 686 -21.36 -5.36 -14.30
CA ALA A 686 -21.09 -5.91 -12.98
C ALA A 686 -20.81 -7.40 -13.05
N LEU A 687 -20.04 -7.91 -12.10
CA LEU A 687 -19.81 -9.33 -11.90
C LEU A 687 -20.48 -9.76 -10.60
N LEU A 688 -21.52 -10.59 -10.69
CA LEU A 688 -22.07 -11.26 -9.51
C LEU A 688 -21.07 -12.35 -9.09
N HIS A 689 -20.53 -12.23 -7.88
CA HIS A 689 -19.45 -13.09 -7.38
C HIS A 689 -19.98 -14.05 -6.32
N TYR A 690 -20.08 -15.32 -6.69
CA TYR A 690 -20.69 -16.42 -5.91
C TYR A 690 -19.71 -17.01 -4.90
N LYS A 691 -19.17 -16.17 -4.01
CA LYS A 691 -18.11 -16.60 -3.11
C LYS A 691 -18.56 -17.59 -2.02
N PHE A 692 -19.81 -17.42 -1.55
CA PHE A 692 -20.35 -18.03 -0.34
C PHE A 692 -21.24 -19.25 -0.63
N ILE A 693 -20.85 -20.09 -1.58
CA ILE A 693 -21.66 -21.23 -2.02
C ILE A 693 -20.98 -22.58 -1.73
N GLY A 694 -21.75 -23.68 -1.69
CA GLY A 694 -21.21 -25.04 -1.62
C GLY A 694 -20.24 -25.27 -0.46
N ALA A 695 -19.11 -25.95 -0.70
CA ALA A 695 -18.10 -26.29 0.30
C ALA A 695 -17.19 -25.10 0.72
N PHE A 696 -17.76 -23.91 0.91
CA PHE A 696 -17.03 -22.66 1.17
C PHE A 696 -15.96 -22.78 2.26
N THR A 697 -16.29 -23.35 3.43
CA THR A 697 -15.33 -23.48 4.55
C THR A 697 -14.13 -24.37 4.20
N ALA A 698 -14.36 -25.43 3.42
CA ALA A 698 -13.30 -26.31 2.94
C ALA A 698 -12.38 -25.58 1.95
N ARG A 699 -12.96 -24.80 1.01
CA ARG A 699 -12.19 -23.98 0.07
C ARG A 699 -11.39 -22.88 0.77
N VAL A 700 -11.95 -22.23 1.80
CA VAL A 700 -11.20 -21.26 2.62
C VAL A 700 -10.02 -21.94 3.30
N LYS A 701 -10.22 -23.12 3.89
CA LYS A 701 -9.13 -23.89 4.50
C LYS A 701 -8.06 -24.27 3.48
N GLU A 702 -8.44 -24.77 2.31
CA GLU A 702 -7.50 -25.13 1.23
C GLU A 702 -6.69 -23.90 0.78
N ALA A 703 -7.33 -22.75 0.58
CA ALA A 703 -6.67 -21.51 0.20
C ALA A 703 -5.63 -21.05 1.25
N VAL A 704 -5.96 -21.18 2.55
CA VAL A 704 -5.03 -20.87 3.66
C VAL A 704 -3.85 -21.84 3.70
N ASP A 705 -4.11 -23.13 3.52
CA ASP A 705 -3.08 -24.17 3.57
C ASP A 705 -2.11 -24.04 2.39
N ARG A 706 -2.62 -23.77 1.18
CA ARG A 706 -1.80 -23.59 -0.04
C ARG A 706 -0.99 -22.30 -0.04
N ARG A 707 -1.50 -21.21 0.53
CA ARG A 707 -0.85 -19.88 0.53
C ARG A 707 -0.54 -19.31 -0.87
N GLU A 708 -1.27 -19.78 -1.88
CA GLU A 708 -1.07 -19.41 -3.29
C GLU A 708 -1.86 -18.14 -3.71
N HIS A 709 -2.71 -17.60 -2.83
CA HIS A 709 -3.40 -16.34 -3.08
C HIS A 709 -2.60 -15.14 -2.57
N PHE A 710 -2.93 -13.96 -3.11
CA PHE A 710 -2.29 -12.67 -2.80
C PHE A 710 -1.88 -12.52 -1.33
N GLN A 711 -0.62 -12.10 -1.11
CA GLN A 711 0.00 -11.91 0.20
C GLN A 711 -0.08 -13.15 1.11
N GLY A 712 0.13 -14.35 0.55
CA GLY A 712 0.13 -15.61 1.30
C GLY A 712 -1.24 -15.92 1.92
N ALA A 713 -2.30 -15.71 1.13
CA ALA A 713 -3.70 -15.93 1.49
C ALA A 713 -4.19 -15.11 2.70
N HIS A 714 -3.68 -13.89 2.89
CA HIS A 714 -4.04 -13.02 4.02
C HIS A 714 -5.57 -12.86 4.15
N PHE A 715 -6.26 -12.56 3.05
CA PHE A 715 -7.71 -12.42 3.07
C PHE A 715 -8.45 -13.71 3.52
N TYR A 716 -8.02 -14.87 3.04
CA TYR A 716 -8.61 -16.15 3.44
C TYR A 716 -8.36 -16.49 4.91
N LYS A 717 -7.22 -16.09 5.48
CA LYS A 717 -6.98 -16.21 6.93
C LYS A 717 -7.96 -15.38 7.75
N LEU A 718 -8.33 -14.18 7.28
CA LEU A 718 -9.33 -13.34 7.94
C LEU A 718 -10.72 -13.98 7.87
N LEU A 719 -11.12 -14.53 6.72
CA LEU A 719 -12.36 -15.30 6.59
C LEU A 719 -12.35 -16.52 7.52
N GLN A 720 -11.29 -17.32 7.50
CA GLN A 720 -11.17 -18.49 8.37
C GLN A 720 -11.34 -18.12 9.85
N ARG A 721 -10.72 -17.02 10.30
CA ARG A 721 -10.88 -16.50 11.67
C ARG A 721 -12.33 -16.11 11.96
N ASP A 722 -12.96 -15.33 11.08
CA ASP A 722 -14.36 -14.89 11.26
C ASP A 722 -15.33 -16.07 11.38
N PHE A 723 -15.20 -17.07 10.48
CA PHE A 723 -16.10 -18.23 10.44
C PHE A 723 -15.76 -19.34 11.45
N SER A 724 -14.55 -19.37 12.03
CA SER A 724 -14.19 -20.34 13.07
C SER A 724 -14.41 -19.86 14.50
N GLU A 725 -14.26 -18.56 14.77
CA GLU A 725 -14.33 -18.00 16.14
C GLU A 725 -15.73 -17.52 16.53
N LYS A 726 -16.60 -17.18 15.57
CA LYS A 726 -17.98 -16.72 15.86
C LYS A 726 -18.96 -17.88 15.71
N ALA A 727 -19.45 -18.40 16.84
CA ALA A 727 -20.54 -19.39 16.92
C ALA A 727 -21.92 -18.92 16.35
N GLY A 728 -21.95 -17.80 15.62
CA GLY A 728 -23.11 -17.26 14.90
C GLY A 728 -22.81 -16.96 13.42
N GLY A 729 -21.78 -17.59 12.84
CA GLY A 729 -21.29 -17.35 11.47
C GLY A 729 -22.17 -17.86 10.33
N GLU A 730 -23.35 -18.43 10.63
CA GLU A 730 -24.26 -18.94 9.59
C GLU A 730 -24.97 -17.80 8.88
N GLN A 731 -25.62 -16.87 9.58
CA GLN A 731 -26.38 -15.79 8.93
C GLN A 731 -25.44 -14.81 8.24
N LEU A 732 -25.60 -14.62 6.93
CA LEU A 732 -24.79 -13.73 6.09
C LEU A 732 -25.41 -12.32 5.97
N VAL A 733 -26.73 -12.26 5.91
CA VAL A 733 -27.48 -11.00 5.71
C VAL A 733 -27.35 -10.01 6.86
N SER A 734 -27.48 -8.73 6.53
CA SER A 734 -27.36 -7.57 7.42
C SER A 734 -28.33 -6.46 7.01
N GLY A 735 -28.32 -5.32 7.73
CA GLY A 735 -29.19 -4.18 7.41
C GLY A 735 -28.93 -3.50 6.05
N SER A 736 -27.81 -3.80 5.40
CA SER A 736 -27.51 -3.36 4.02
C SER A 736 -27.80 -4.42 2.95
N SER A 737 -28.22 -5.62 3.33
CA SER A 737 -28.52 -6.71 2.41
C SER A 737 -29.89 -6.53 1.77
N VAL A 738 -29.96 -6.71 0.44
CA VAL A 738 -31.20 -6.66 -0.34
C VAL A 738 -31.25 -7.84 -1.30
N ARG A 739 -32.46 -8.32 -1.62
CA ARG A 739 -32.62 -9.40 -2.59
C ARG A 739 -32.34 -8.89 -4.01
N TYR A 740 -31.41 -9.53 -4.72
CA TYR A 740 -31.13 -9.28 -6.12
C TYR A 740 -32.35 -9.67 -6.99
N ARG A 741 -32.66 -8.84 -8.00
CA ARG A 741 -33.85 -8.99 -8.86
C ARG A 741 -33.53 -8.88 -10.36
N GLY A 742 -32.25 -8.76 -10.72
CA GLY A 742 -31.82 -8.51 -12.09
C GLY A 742 -30.92 -7.28 -12.22
N ALA A 743 -30.34 -7.10 -13.41
CA ALA A 743 -29.48 -5.97 -13.75
C ALA A 743 -30.17 -4.60 -13.57
N ALA A 744 -31.46 -4.48 -13.88
CA ALA A 744 -32.23 -3.24 -13.67
C ALA A 744 -32.25 -2.82 -12.20
N HIS A 745 -32.32 -3.80 -11.28
CA HIS A 745 -32.24 -3.53 -9.85
C HIS A 745 -30.87 -2.97 -9.44
N LEU A 746 -29.77 -3.38 -10.09
CA LEU A 746 -28.45 -2.80 -9.82
C LEU A 746 -28.33 -1.38 -10.34
N VAL A 747 -29.01 -1.05 -11.45
CA VAL A 747 -29.12 0.33 -11.93
C VAL A 747 -29.87 1.19 -10.92
N ASP A 748 -31.01 0.71 -10.40
CA ASP A 748 -31.80 1.43 -9.38
C ASP A 748 -30.98 1.68 -8.09
N LEU A 749 -30.09 0.75 -7.74
CA LEU A 749 -29.19 0.87 -6.58
C LEU A 749 -27.95 1.75 -6.85
N GLY A 750 -27.72 2.16 -8.10
CA GLY A 750 -26.51 2.90 -8.50
C GLY A 750 -25.24 2.05 -8.52
N LEU A 751 -25.36 0.73 -8.46
CA LEU A 751 -24.23 -0.22 -8.52
C LEU A 751 -23.84 -0.58 -9.96
N LEU A 752 -24.73 -0.31 -10.92
CA LEU A 752 -24.52 -0.49 -12.34
C LEU A 752 -24.86 0.82 -13.08
N ARG A 753 -23.92 1.33 -13.89
CA ARG A 753 -24.08 2.61 -14.61
C ARG A 753 -24.62 2.37 -16.02
N THR A 754 -25.59 3.18 -16.41
CA THR A 754 -26.15 3.30 -17.76
C THR A 754 -25.89 4.70 -18.33
N SER A 755 -26.20 4.93 -19.61
CA SER A 755 -26.07 6.22 -20.28
C SER A 755 -27.30 6.52 -21.12
N SER A 756 -27.57 7.80 -21.37
CA SER A 756 -28.68 8.21 -22.26
C SER A 756 -28.47 7.73 -23.70
N ALA A 757 -27.21 7.62 -24.15
CA ALA A 757 -26.88 7.12 -25.48
C ALA A 757 -27.18 5.63 -25.62
N TRP A 758 -26.93 4.83 -24.57
CA TRP A 758 -27.28 3.42 -24.49
C TRP A 758 -28.80 3.20 -24.45
N GLU A 759 -29.50 3.96 -23.60
CA GLU A 759 -30.95 3.83 -23.43
C GLU A 759 -31.73 4.24 -24.66
N GLY A 760 -31.29 5.30 -25.33
CA GLY A 760 -31.88 5.79 -26.58
C GLY A 760 -31.37 5.09 -27.84
N HIS A 761 -30.48 4.11 -27.73
CA HIS A 761 -29.93 3.42 -28.89
C HIS A 761 -31.04 2.64 -29.62
N GLU A 762 -31.14 2.83 -30.94
CA GLU A 762 -32.09 2.08 -31.76
C GLU A 762 -31.58 0.64 -31.97
N TRP A 763 -32.06 -0.26 -31.12
CA TRP A 763 -31.86 -1.68 -31.27
C TRP A 763 -32.65 -2.17 -32.48
N ARG A 764 -32.02 -2.26 -33.65
CA ARG A 764 -32.64 -2.98 -34.76
C ARG A 764 -32.94 -4.39 -34.26
N ALA A 765 -34.20 -4.83 -34.38
CA ALA A 765 -34.54 -6.22 -34.21
C ALA A 765 -33.70 -7.02 -35.22
N GLY A 766 -32.72 -7.76 -34.70
CA GLY A 766 -31.90 -8.65 -35.50
C GLY A 766 -32.79 -9.73 -36.10
N VAL A 767 -32.61 -9.95 -37.39
CA VAL A 767 -33.17 -11.02 -38.19
C VAL A 767 -32.53 -12.33 -37.74
N ASP A 768 -33.04 -12.93 -36.66
CA ASP A 768 -32.63 -14.26 -36.16
C ASP A 768 -33.88 -15.11 -35.80
N ASP A 769 -34.94 -14.97 -36.59
CA ASP A 769 -36.04 -15.93 -36.71
C ASP A 769 -36.03 -16.49 -38.15
N GLU A 770 -35.05 -17.33 -38.49
CA GLU A 770 -35.13 -18.29 -39.61
C GLU A 770 -34.29 -19.55 -39.38
#